data_AF-A0A6C0DGM0-F1
#
_entry.id   AF-A0A6C0DGM0-F1
#
_cell.length_a   1.000
_cell.length_b   1.000
_cell.length_c   1.000
_cell.angle_alpha   90.00
_cell.angle_beta   90.00
_cell.angle_gamma   90.00
#
_symmetry.space_group_name_H-M   'P 1'
#
loop_
_entity.id
_entity.type
_entity.pdbx_description
1 polymer ?
#
loop_
_entity_poly.entity_id
_entity_poly.type
_entity_poly.pdbx_seq_one_letter_code
_entity_poly.pdbx_strand_id
1 'polypeptide(L)'
;MPRMKGGSNSATLKAQADAMGESLFKTWNEVRSADIEKIKDMFDENGIIKEDGEHANLLHSASFFSDLYKWTMTPVIRALEKTHGNITVTFGIDLRDPQMIQMLFNSLNGDKSAAKEGSLITKIDEALQTLTQRKFKQDVFKHVLSGPRDKIFDVGGMSKQQNIDEICGSSASEKALVDEVMPFIVKQLEPEYLTMTSDERVVIRFYFDSTKSDKYGNKGVFFIEATGPWHRVTWLETSLMQCVYETTLRHELTVSYYDWLDSALFRTAKSICFSYLVQGTKGGKPFPALFTGRRTGGRLFILLQNLMFADTFTSGLVPKPLDGSMIDSFSSILPGQQKCLGTSSCDSNYILTQKLGLPCHPPIGTNAHEMRMVSSIMYAHLDQNIQGLPLSQIIVDYLYYLHVWNKTGGPGPALPDTVGTPAFMKAAEFITFGPDVAKKDPAGAVINPNPTLLQLIGLPRQDSGELQQFLDTMGKFGYTGLTMASEIDTTGTLFEAAEKGYFCYGAGGFFGDSEKIWESGSRSNKLSMAVKPVRVVFTTSVPTLLKGIPYVSILTGNKVVGFPVKLGDASDPAKVSIDRNLSSDMVKNLVNFFIARKNYVEKDNMRFNKRTASITSLFNDSLLRKLKPVPLPPYVKNSKFPTGDWKMFTIQDLIESRPIESVTIENTNNEGLNYPTFVRGNKGGRRTHKRRRINRKKTSKRRR
;
A
#
# COMPACT_ATOMS: atom_id res chain seq x y z
N MET A 1 -26.08 13.31 28.30
CA MET A 1 -25.59 12.01 28.83
C MET A 1 -24.09 12.13 29.08
N PRO A 2 -23.56 11.71 30.24
CA PRO A 2 -22.12 11.75 30.47
C PRO A 2 -21.43 10.70 29.60
N ARG A 3 -20.40 11.08 28.84
CA ARG A 3 -19.50 10.12 28.18
C ARG A 3 -18.85 9.26 29.27
N MET A 4 -19.25 7.99 29.38
CA MET A 4 -18.51 7.02 30.19
C MET A 4 -17.07 6.95 29.65
N LYS A 5 -16.07 7.03 30.54
CA LYS A 5 -14.66 6.95 30.17
C LYS A 5 -14.38 5.57 29.56
N GLY A 6 -14.19 5.47 28.24
CA GLY A 6 -14.01 4.23 27.47
C GLY A 6 -12.79 3.36 27.81
N GLY A 7 -11.99 3.72 28.83
CA GLY A 7 -10.81 2.96 29.23
C GLY A 7 -11.12 1.63 29.94
N SER A 8 -12.26 1.50 30.63
CA SER A 8 -12.60 0.29 31.39
C SER A 8 -12.92 -0.92 30.51
N ASN A 9 -13.44 -0.68 29.30
CA ASN A 9 -13.97 -1.76 28.46
C ASN A 9 -12.88 -2.46 27.66
N SER A 10 -11.97 -1.73 27.01
CA SER A 10 -10.88 -2.35 26.21
C SER A 10 -9.94 -3.22 27.06
N ALA A 11 -9.58 -2.77 28.27
CA ALA A 11 -8.73 -3.55 29.18
C ALA A 11 -9.42 -4.83 29.65
N THR A 12 -10.73 -4.77 29.95
CA THR A 12 -11.54 -5.93 30.31
C THR A 12 -11.61 -6.94 29.16
N LEU A 13 -11.88 -6.48 27.94
CA LEU A 13 -11.89 -7.34 26.75
C LEU A 13 -10.51 -7.95 26.48
N LYS A 14 -9.42 -7.20 26.73
CA LYS A 14 -8.05 -7.72 26.59
C LYS A 14 -7.78 -8.85 27.58
N ALA A 15 -8.18 -8.71 28.83
CA ALA A 15 -8.03 -9.76 29.83
C ALA A 15 -8.88 -11.01 29.51
N GLN A 16 -10.10 -10.81 29.02
CA GLN A 16 -10.94 -11.92 28.54
C GLN A 16 -10.32 -12.64 27.34
N ALA A 17 -9.82 -11.88 26.36
CA ALA A 17 -9.15 -12.44 25.18
C ALA A 17 -7.87 -13.21 25.54
N ASP A 18 -7.13 -12.76 26.56
CA ASP A 18 -5.94 -13.44 27.06
C ASP A 18 -6.28 -14.86 27.57
N ALA A 19 -7.33 -14.97 28.38
CA ALA A 19 -7.81 -16.26 28.90
C ALA A 19 -8.45 -17.14 27.82
N MET A 20 -9.24 -16.55 26.91
CA MET A 20 -9.85 -17.28 25.79
C MET A 20 -8.79 -17.79 24.81
N GLY A 21 -7.70 -17.04 24.61
CA GLY A 21 -6.63 -17.40 23.69
C GLY A 21 -5.94 -18.71 24.06
N GLU A 22 -5.79 -19.00 25.35
CA GLU A 22 -5.20 -20.26 25.83
C GLU A 22 -6.10 -21.44 25.50
N SER A 23 -7.39 -21.31 25.79
CA SER A 23 -8.40 -22.32 25.46
C SER A 23 -8.50 -22.56 23.95
N LEU A 24 -8.51 -21.48 23.15
CA LEU A 24 -8.53 -21.58 21.69
C LEU A 24 -7.28 -22.27 21.17
N PHE A 25 -6.09 -21.84 21.59
CA PHE A 25 -4.83 -22.41 21.11
C PHE A 25 -4.70 -23.89 21.44
N LYS A 26 -5.02 -24.28 22.68
CA LYS A 26 -5.03 -25.69 23.11
C LYS A 26 -6.02 -26.51 22.29
N THR A 27 -7.27 -26.07 22.20
CA THR A 27 -8.32 -26.80 21.46
C THR A 27 -7.96 -26.91 19.98
N TRP A 28 -7.40 -25.86 19.39
CA TRP A 28 -6.98 -25.86 18.00
C TRP A 28 -5.84 -26.85 17.76
N ASN A 29 -4.81 -26.88 18.62
CA ASN A 29 -3.74 -27.87 18.53
C ASN A 29 -4.26 -29.31 18.69
N GLU A 30 -5.22 -29.56 19.58
CA GLU A 30 -5.82 -30.89 19.74
C GLU A 30 -6.63 -31.31 18.50
N VAL A 31 -7.50 -30.43 17.99
CA VAL A 31 -8.38 -30.72 16.84
C VAL A 31 -7.60 -30.82 15.53
N ARG A 32 -6.53 -30.02 15.37
CA ARG A 32 -5.74 -29.90 14.13
C ARG A 32 -4.36 -30.54 14.23
N SER A 33 -4.06 -31.33 15.25
CA SER A 33 -2.71 -31.90 15.45
C SER A 33 -2.15 -32.55 14.17
N ALA A 34 -2.92 -33.44 13.52
CA ALA A 34 -2.48 -34.10 12.29
C ALA A 34 -2.27 -33.12 11.11
N ASP A 35 -3.12 -32.09 10.99
CA ASP A 35 -3.01 -31.08 9.93
C ASP A 35 -1.81 -30.15 10.17
N ILE A 36 -1.53 -29.81 11.43
CA ILE A 36 -0.38 -29.00 11.84
C ILE A 36 0.92 -29.75 11.56
N GLU A 37 1.02 -31.02 11.96
CA GLU A 37 2.21 -31.84 11.68
C GLU A 37 2.39 -32.04 10.18
N LYS A 38 1.32 -32.30 9.41
CA LYS A 38 1.37 -32.35 7.94
C LYS A 38 1.95 -31.07 7.32
N ILE A 39 1.62 -29.89 7.86
CA ILE A 39 2.18 -28.62 7.39
C ILE A 39 3.63 -28.48 7.84
N LYS A 40 3.96 -28.80 9.10
CA LYS A 40 5.33 -28.73 9.64
C LYS A 40 6.28 -29.68 8.90
N ASP A 41 5.82 -30.84 8.46
CA ASP A 41 6.60 -31.81 7.70
C ASP A 41 7.17 -31.25 6.40
N MET A 42 6.54 -30.21 5.83
CA MET A 42 7.03 -29.49 4.64
C MET A 42 8.25 -28.58 4.94
N PHE A 43 8.63 -28.45 6.21
CA PHE A 43 9.70 -27.58 6.70
C PHE A 43 10.67 -28.33 7.62
N ASP A 44 11.90 -27.85 7.73
CA ASP A 44 12.86 -28.31 8.73
C ASP A 44 12.57 -27.72 10.12
N GLU A 45 13.39 -28.06 11.12
CA GLU A 45 13.30 -27.54 12.49
C GLU A 45 13.49 -26.03 12.61
N ASN A 46 14.10 -25.42 11.59
CA ASN A 46 14.21 -23.98 11.45
C ASN A 46 13.01 -23.41 10.70
N GLY A 47 12.00 -24.18 10.30
CA GLY A 47 10.90 -23.65 9.49
C GLY A 47 11.32 -23.17 8.10
N ILE A 48 12.47 -23.63 7.60
CA ILE A 48 12.92 -23.47 6.22
C ILE A 48 12.33 -24.63 5.41
N ILE A 49 11.97 -24.37 4.15
CA ILE A 49 11.40 -25.39 3.27
C ILE A 49 12.42 -26.52 3.09
N LYS A 50 12.00 -27.77 3.26
CA LYS A 50 12.87 -28.91 2.93
C LYS A 50 13.04 -28.99 1.41
N GLU A 51 14.27 -29.14 0.94
CA GLU A 51 14.59 -29.14 -0.50
C GLU A 51 14.10 -30.41 -1.23
N ASP A 52 13.80 -31.48 -0.49
CA ASP A 52 13.29 -32.73 -1.03
C ASP A 52 11.76 -32.73 -1.18
N GLY A 53 11.30 -33.02 -2.40
CA GLY A 53 9.92 -33.39 -2.67
C GLY A 53 9.06 -32.33 -3.38
N GLU A 54 7.81 -32.73 -3.67
CA GLU A 54 6.85 -31.91 -4.42
C GLU A 54 6.49 -30.59 -3.71
N HIS A 55 6.66 -30.54 -2.40
CA HIS A 55 6.36 -29.38 -1.56
C HIS A 55 7.30 -28.21 -1.80
N ALA A 56 8.58 -28.45 -2.10
CA ALA A 56 9.55 -27.39 -2.38
C ALA A 56 9.07 -26.53 -3.57
N ASN A 57 8.69 -27.17 -4.67
CA ASN A 57 8.20 -26.47 -5.86
C ASN A 57 6.95 -25.61 -5.57
N LEU A 58 6.09 -26.06 -4.66
CA LEU A 58 4.89 -25.32 -4.25
C LEU A 58 5.22 -24.11 -3.36
N LEU A 59 6.11 -24.30 -2.36
CA LEU A 59 6.42 -23.29 -1.36
C LEU A 59 7.42 -22.22 -1.86
N HIS A 60 8.25 -22.54 -2.85
CA HIS A 60 9.17 -21.59 -3.49
C HIS A 60 8.51 -20.66 -4.54
N SER A 61 7.18 -20.53 -4.51
CA SER A 61 6.44 -19.57 -5.34
C SER A 61 6.93 -18.12 -5.14
N ALA A 62 7.13 -17.42 -6.25
CA ALA A 62 7.45 -15.99 -6.29
C ALA A 62 6.36 -15.11 -5.64
N SER A 63 5.10 -15.54 -5.70
CA SER A 63 3.96 -14.79 -5.19
C SER A 63 3.61 -15.11 -3.74
N PHE A 64 4.34 -16.01 -3.06
CA PHE A 64 3.95 -16.53 -1.75
C PHE A 64 3.56 -15.45 -0.72
N PHE A 65 4.36 -14.39 -0.67
CA PHE A 65 4.18 -13.28 0.26
C PHE A 65 3.37 -12.13 -0.32
N SER A 66 2.84 -12.27 -1.53
CA SER A 66 2.08 -11.22 -2.21
C SER A 66 0.65 -11.17 -1.71
N ASP A 67 0.22 -9.96 -1.39
CA ASP A 67 -1.17 -9.66 -1.08
C ASP A 67 -2.00 -9.59 -2.39
N LEU A 68 -3.31 -9.85 -2.31
CA LEU A 68 -4.23 -9.81 -3.47
C LEU A 68 -4.15 -8.51 -4.29
N TYR A 69 -3.80 -7.37 -3.67
CA TYR A 69 -3.72 -6.11 -4.40
C TYR A 69 -2.72 -6.15 -5.57
N LYS A 70 -1.70 -7.01 -5.53
CA LYS A 70 -0.77 -7.17 -6.66
C LYS A 70 -1.47 -7.70 -7.90
N TRP A 71 -2.39 -8.65 -7.74
CA TRP A 71 -3.23 -9.13 -8.84
C TRP A 71 -4.17 -8.03 -9.32
N THR A 72 -4.89 -7.34 -8.44
CA THR A 72 -5.89 -6.36 -8.88
C THR A 72 -5.27 -5.10 -9.48
N MET A 73 -4.04 -4.75 -9.12
CA MET A 73 -3.36 -3.58 -9.66
C MET A 73 -2.66 -3.84 -10.98
N THR A 74 -2.26 -5.09 -11.23
CA THR A 74 -1.59 -5.49 -12.48
C THR A 74 -2.31 -5.00 -13.74
N PRO A 75 -3.63 -5.17 -13.91
CA PRO A 75 -4.34 -4.66 -15.08
C PRO A 75 -4.15 -3.16 -15.34
N VAL A 76 -4.10 -2.36 -14.27
CA VAL A 76 -3.91 -0.91 -14.37
C VAL A 76 -2.46 -0.58 -14.69
N ILE A 77 -1.51 -1.26 -14.06
CA ILE A 77 -0.07 -1.14 -14.37
C ILE A 77 0.17 -1.42 -15.86
N ARG A 78 -0.40 -2.50 -16.40
CA ARG A 78 -0.26 -2.87 -17.82
C ARG A 78 -0.90 -1.85 -18.76
N ALA A 79 -2.08 -1.31 -18.40
CA ALA A 79 -2.71 -0.25 -19.17
C ALA A 79 -1.83 1.03 -19.22
N LEU A 80 -1.19 1.36 -18.10
CA LEU A 80 -0.28 2.49 -17.98
C LEU A 80 1.04 2.27 -18.75
N GLU A 81 1.65 1.09 -18.66
CA GLU A 81 2.84 0.74 -19.44
C GLU A 81 2.55 0.74 -20.96
N LYS A 82 1.39 0.22 -21.38
CA LYS A 82 0.99 0.32 -22.80
C LYS A 82 0.91 1.77 -23.29
N THR A 83 0.54 2.68 -22.40
CA THR A 83 0.32 4.10 -22.70
C THR A 83 1.64 4.89 -22.73
N HIS A 84 2.57 4.57 -21.81
CA HIS A 84 3.82 5.33 -21.61
C HIS A 84 5.09 4.57 -22.00
N GLY A 85 4.93 3.40 -22.62
CA GLY A 85 6.04 2.48 -22.89
C GLY A 85 6.58 1.86 -21.60
N ASN A 86 7.85 1.46 -21.62
CA ASN A 86 8.45 0.78 -20.48
C ASN A 86 8.59 1.75 -19.30
N ILE A 87 7.85 1.46 -18.23
CA ILE A 87 7.95 2.17 -16.95
C ILE A 87 8.86 1.35 -16.05
N THR A 88 10.04 1.86 -15.76
CA THR A 88 10.98 1.27 -14.81
C THR A 88 10.74 1.89 -13.44
N VAL A 89 10.57 1.06 -12.41
CA VAL A 89 10.36 1.51 -11.03
C VAL A 89 11.45 0.94 -10.15
N THR A 90 11.97 1.77 -9.24
CA THR A 90 12.80 1.31 -8.13
C THR A 90 11.97 1.28 -6.86
N PHE A 91 11.88 0.13 -6.22
CA PHE A 91 11.38 -0.05 -4.86
C PHE A 91 12.54 -0.03 -3.88
N GLY A 92 12.44 0.76 -2.81
CA GLY A 92 13.44 0.82 -1.75
C GLY A 92 12.87 0.37 -0.41
N ILE A 93 13.66 -0.37 0.38
CA ILE A 93 13.37 -0.66 1.78
C ILE A 93 13.71 0.56 2.65
N ASP A 94 12.71 1.10 3.32
CA ASP A 94 12.84 2.08 4.40
C ASP A 94 12.99 1.34 5.72
N LEU A 95 14.23 1.15 6.18
CA LEU A 95 14.55 0.57 7.49
C LEU A 95 14.20 1.59 8.58
N ARG A 96 13.21 1.27 9.43
CA ARG A 96 12.69 2.21 10.42
C ARG A 96 13.10 1.91 11.85
N ASP A 97 13.53 0.69 12.12
CA ASP A 97 13.91 0.24 13.45
C ASP A 97 15.38 0.60 13.77
N PRO A 98 15.64 1.41 14.81
CA PRO A 98 17.00 1.76 15.20
C PRO A 98 17.83 0.54 15.60
N GLN A 99 17.23 -0.49 16.21
CA GLN A 99 17.96 -1.68 16.65
C GLN A 99 18.49 -2.46 15.45
N MET A 100 17.64 -2.75 14.46
CA MET A 100 18.06 -3.37 13.21
C MET A 100 19.18 -2.59 12.51
N ILE A 101 19.07 -1.25 12.43
CA ILE A 101 20.11 -0.41 11.84
C ILE A 101 21.43 -0.55 12.61
N GLN A 102 21.38 -0.55 13.95
CA GLN A 102 22.56 -0.76 14.78
C GLN A 102 23.18 -2.15 14.56
N MET A 103 22.38 -3.19 14.40
CA MET A 103 22.86 -4.54 14.11
C MET A 103 23.58 -4.63 12.76
N LEU A 104 23.08 -3.91 11.74
CA LEU A 104 23.76 -3.78 10.45
C LEU A 104 25.09 -3.04 10.58
N PHE A 105 25.16 -1.95 11.36
CA PHE A 105 26.43 -1.27 11.64
C PHE A 105 27.43 -2.15 12.40
N ASN A 106 26.97 -2.91 13.40
CA ASN A 106 27.81 -3.85 14.14
C ASN A 106 28.36 -4.93 13.20
N SER A 107 27.51 -5.44 12.29
CA SER A 107 27.91 -6.39 11.25
C SER A 107 28.95 -5.81 10.29
N LEU A 108 28.74 -4.57 9.83
CA LEU A 108 29.67 -3.87 8.92
C LEU A 108 31.05 -3.64 9.55
N ASN A 109 31.08 -3.33 10.85
CA ASN A 109 32.32 -3.05 11.58
C ASN A 109 33.06 -4.33 12.03
N GLY A 110 32.55 -5.52 11.70
CA GLY A 110 33.17 -6.78 12.07
C GLY A 110 33.18 -7.02 13.58
N ASP A 111 32.20 -6.48 14.31
CA ASP A 111 32.09 -6.68 15.75
C ASP A 111 31.82 -8.15 16.07
N LYS A 112 32.88 -8.88 16.43
CA LYS A 112 32.83 -10.31 16.74
C LYS A 112 31.95 -10.61 17.96
N SER A 113 31.68 -9.63 18.83
CA SER A 113 30.79 -9.82 19.98
C SER A 113 29.32 -10.00 19.59
N ALA A 114 28.97 -9.61 18.36
CA ALA A 114 27.63 -9.77 17.79
C ALA A 114 27.48 -11.02 16.88
N ALA A 115 28.56 -11.78 16.64
CA ALA A 115 28.57 -12.86 15.65
C ALA A 115 27.99 -14.18 16.22
N LYS A 116 26.66 -14.24 16.38
CA LYS A 116 25.95 -15.52 16.35
C LYS A 116 25.92 -16.02 14.89
N GLU A 117 26.78 -16.97 14.55
CA GLU A 117 26.80 -17.68 13.26
C GLU A 117 26.79 -16.78 12.00
N GLY A 118 27.80 -15.92 11.83
CA GLY A 118 27.92 -15.07 10.63
C GLY A 118 27.25 -13.70 10.77
N SER A 119 27.62 -12.74 9.92
CA SER A 119 27.14 -11.35 10.00
C SER A 119 25.70 -11.24 9.48
N LEU A 120 24.88 -10.34 10.05
CA LEU A 120 23.51 -10.11 9.57
C LEU A 120 23.50 -9.63 8.11
N ILE A 121 24.50 -8.85 7.69
CA ILE A 121 24.66 -8.40 6.30
C ILE A 121 24.80 -9.61 5.38
N THR A 122 25.69 -10.56 5.72
CA THR A 122 25.89 -11.78 4.93
C THR A 122 24.61 -12.60 4.84
N LYS A 123 23.91 -12.80 5.97
CA LYS A 123 22.65 -13.55 5.99
C LYS A 123 21.57 -12.88 5.13
N ILE A 124 21.44 -11.55 5.19
CA ILE A 124 20.48 -10.81 4.35
C ILE A 124 20.87 -10.93 2.87
N ASP A 125 22.15 -10.77 2.54
CA ASP A 125 22.65 -10.90 1.16
C ASP A 125 22.34 -12.29 0.59
N GLU A 126 22.68 -13.35 1.33
CA GLU A 126 22.36 -14.74 0.98
C GLU A 126 20.85 -14.97 0.83
N ALA A 127 20.04 -14.46 1.76
CA ALA A 127 18.59 -14.58 1.68
C ALA A 127 18.02 -13.84 0.45
N LEU A 128 18.56 -12.68 0.10
CA LEU A 128 18.19 -11.96 -1.13
C LEU A 128 18.56 -12.78 -2.37
N GLN A 129 19.73 -13.43 -2.42
CA GLN A 129 20.14 -14.31 -3.52
C GLN A 129 19.12 -15.43 -3.78
N THR A 130 18.48 -15.98 -2.73
CA THR A 130 17.43 -17.00 -2.90
C THR A 130 16.20 -16.52 -3.69
N LEU A 131 15.98 -15.20 -3.82
CA LEU A 131 14.86 -14.66 -4.59
C LEU A 131 15.00 -14.92 -6.10
N THR A 132 16.23 -15.15 -6.60
CA THR A 132 16.49 -15.53 -8.00
C THR A 132 15.95 -16.92 -8.35
N GLN A 133 15.79 -17.78 -7.35
CA GLN A 133 15.29 -19.15 -7.52
C GLN A 133 13.76 -19.22 -7.45
N ARG A 134 13.09 -18.15 -7.01
CA ARG A 134 11.63 -18.14 -6.83
C ARG A 134 10.95 -17.86 -8.16
N LYS A 135 10.13 -18.80 -8.60
CA LYS A 135 9.39 -18.73 -9.88
C LYS A 135 7.91 -18.50 -9.64
N PHE A 136 7.27 -17.74 -10.52
CA PHE A 136 5.84 -17.55 -10.48
C PHE A 136 5.11 -18.82 -10.90
N LYS A 137 4.02 -19.16 -10.18
CA LYS A 137 3.23 -20.36 -10.44
C LYS A 137 1.91 -19.98 -11.10
N GLN A 138 1.73 -20.38 -12.36
CA GLN A 138 0.52 -20.07 -13.11
C GLN A 138 -0.75 -20.58 -12.41
N ASP A 139 -0.68 -21.73 -11.73
CA ASP A 139 -1.85 -22.31 -11.06
C ASP A 139 -2.38 -21.43 -9.93
N VAL A 140 -1.48 -20.75 -9.20
CA VAL A 140 -1.88 -19.77 -8.19
C VAL A 140 -2.65 -18.63 -8.85
N PHE A 141 -2.17 -18.11 -9.97
CA PHE A 141 -2.85 -17.05 -10.72
C PHE A 141 -4.21 -17.52 -11.26
N LYS A 142 -4.28 -18.73 -11.84
CA LYS A 142 -5.54 -19.30 -12.33
C LYS A 142 -6.55 -19.47 -11.21
N HIS A 143 -6.12 -19.93 -10.04
CA HIS A 143 -6.95 -20.07 -8.84
C HIS A 143 -7.45 -18.71 -8.34
N VAL A 144 -6.56 -17.73 -8.13
CA VAL A 144 -6.91 -16.39 -7.64
C VAL A 144 -7.85 -15.66 -8.60
N LEU A 145 -7.63 -15.83 -9.91
CA LEU A 145 -8.44 -15.24 -10.98
C LEU A 145 -9.60 -16.15 -11.40
N SER A 146 -10.03 -17.09 -10.56
CA SER A 146 -11.25 -17.86 -10.81
C SER A 146 -12.50 -17.13 -10.31
N GLY A 147 -13.67 -17.58 -10.73
CA GLY A 147 -14.95 -17.04 -10.29
C GLY A 147 -15.12 -15.54 -10.61
N PRO A 148 -15.55 -14.69 -9.66
CA PRO A 148 -15.82 -13.27 -9.91
C PRO A 148 -14.63 -12.44 -10.41
N ARG A 149 -13.40 -12.98 -10.36
CA ARG A 149 -12.16 -12.29 -10.76
C ARG A 149 -11.65 -12.67 -12.15
N ASP A 150 -12.34 -13.57 -12.83
CA ASP A 150 -11.96 -14.11 -14.14
C ASP A 150 -11.65 -13.04 -15.19
N LYS A 151 -12.43 -11.96 -15.20
CA LYS A 151 -12.34 -10.87 -16.18
C LYS A 151 -11.36 -9.77 -15.83
N ILE A 152 -10.75 -9.77 -14.64
CA ILE A 152 -9.85 -8.69 -14.19
C ILE A 152 -8.64 -8.59 -15.12
N PHE A 153 -8.16 -9.72 -15.66
CA PHE A 153 -6.98 -9.80 -16.52
C PHE A 153 -7.28 -9.70 -18.02
N ASP A 154 -8.54 -9.50 -18.44
CA ASP A 154 -8.87 -9.22 -19.84
C ASP A 154 -8.75 -7.71 -20.10
N VAL A 155 -7.51 -7.21 -20.18
CA VAL A 155 -7.22 -5.78 -20.32
C VAL A 155 -6.12 -5.51 -21.34
N GLY A 156 -6.12 -4.28 -21.87
CA GLY A 156 -5.08 -3.83 -22.79
C GLY A 156 -5.10 -4.52 -24.15
N GLY A 157 -6.17 -5.25 -24.50
CA GLY A 157 -6.24 -6.08 -25.70
C GLY A 157 -5.48 -7.39 -25.59
N MET A 158 -4.99 -7.74 -24.39
CA MET A 158 -4.42 -9.06 -24.09
C MET A 158 -5.49 -9.92 -23.42
N SER A 159 -5.50 -11.21 -23.78
CA SER A 159 -6.26 -12.23 -23.06
C SER A 159 -5.72 -12.42 -21.64
N LYS A 160 -6.56 -12.95 -20.75
CA LYS A 160 -6.14 -13.44 -19.43
C LYS A 160 -4.85 -14.27 -19.46
N GLN A 161 -4.75 -15.25 -20.37
CA GLN A 161 -3.59 -16.12 -20.44
C GLN A 161 -2.32 -15.36 -20.87
N GLN A 162 -2.42 -14.46 -21.83
CA GLN A 162 -1.29 -13.60 -22.21
C GLN A 162 -0.80 -12.75 -21.02
N ASN A 163 -1.70 -12.13 -20.26
CA ASN A 163 -1.29 -11.39 -19.06
C ASN A 163 -0.65 -12.29 -18.00
N ILE A 164 -1.12 -13.54 -17.84
CA ILE A 164 -0.49 -14.52 -16.96
C ILE A 164 0.91 -14.88 -17.47
N ASP A 165 1.08 -15.18 -18.75
CA ASP A 165 2.37 -15.58 -19.34
C ASP A 165 3.40 -14.45 -19.29
N GLU A 166 2.97 -13.19 -19.43
CA GLU A 166 3.84 -12.02 -19.28
C GLU A 166 4.48 -11.93 -17.88
N ILE A 167 3.72 -12.27 -16.83
CA ILE A 167 4.20 -12.23 -15.44
C ILE A 167 4.91 -13.52 -15.08
N CYS A 168 4.26 -14.65 -15.37
CA CYS A 168 4.66 -15.95 -14.89
C CYS A 168 5.65 -16.66 -15.80
N GLY A 169 5.81 -16.20 -17.05
CA GLY A 169 6.36 -17.03 -18.11
C GLY A 169 5.36 -18.11 -18.56
N SER A 170 5.70 -18.81 -19.64
CA SER A 170 4.93 -19.98 -20.08
C SER A 170 5.14 -21.16 -19.12
N SER A 171 4.29 -22.18 -19.19
CA SER A 171 4.49 -23.42 -18.43
C SER A 171 5.83 -24.11 -18.74
N ALA A 172 6.38 -23.90 -19.94
CA ALA A 172 7.69 -24.42 -20.35
C ALA A 172 8.87 -23.55 -19.88
N SER A 173 8.63 -22.28 -19.52
CA SER A 173 9.66 -21.31 -19.17
C SER A 173 9.13 -20.32 -18.14
N GLU A 174 8.94 -20.80 -16.91
CA GLU A 174 8.52 -19.96 -15.78
C GLU A 174 9.54 -18.83 -15.54
N LYS A 175 9.04 -17.60 -15.38
CA LYS A 175 9.85 -16.42 -15.04
C LYS A 175 10.18 -16.38 -13.55
N ALA A 176 11.42 -16.01 -13.26
CA ALA A 176 11.87 -15.75 -11.90
C ALA A 176 11.34 -14.40 -11.40
N LEU A 177 11.20 -14.28 -10.08
CA LEU A 177 10.86 -13.04 -9.38
C LEU A 177 11.96 -11.98 -9.55
N VAL A 178 13.22 -12.42 -9.53
CA VAL A 178 14.42 -11.60 -9.62
C VAL A 178 15.35 -12.26 -10.63
N ASP A 179 15.91 -11.47 -11.53
CA ASP A 179 16.86 -12.00 -12.51
C ASP A 179 18.30 -11.93 -11.99
N GLU A 180 18.61 -10.93 -11.17
CA GLU A 180 19.95 -10.72 -10.62
C GLU A 180 19.90 -10.08 -9.23
N VAL A 181 20.77 -10.53 -8.32
CA VAL A 181 21.03 -9.88 -7.04
C VAL A 181 22.51 -9.55 -7.00
N MET A 182 22.83 -8.25 -6.98
CA MET A 182 24.21 -7.82 -6.89
C MET A 182 24.76 -8.14 -5.50
N PRO A 183 25.99 -8.70 -5.38
CA PRO A 183 26.63 -8.93 -4.08
C PRO A 183 26.71 -7.64 -3.27
N PHE A 184 26.69 -7.74 -1.94
CA PHE A 184 26.79 -6.57 -1.07
C PHE A 184 28.02 -5.69 -1.36
N ILE A 185 27.82 -4.37 -1.47
CA ILE A 185 28.89 -3.40 -1.80
C ILE A 185 29.00 -2.29 -0.74
N VAL A 186 30.23 -2.00 -0.31
CA VAL A 186 30.59 -0.86 0.54
C VAL A 186 31.21 0.26 -0.31
N LYS A 187 30.48 0.81 -1.29
CA LYS A 187 30.92 1.96 -2.10
C LYS A 187 29.75 2.74 -2.67
N GLN A 188 30.04 4.01 -2.99
CA GLN A 188 29.19 4.87 -3.81
C GLN A 188 28.99 4.19 -5.18
N LEU A 189 27.80 3.63 -5.39
CA LEU A 189 27.35 3.37 -6.75
C LEU A 189 27.03 4.73 -7.36
N GLU A 190 27.69 5.07 -8.47
CA GLU A 190 27.13 6.10 -9.34
C GLU A 190 25.71 5.66 -9.69
N PRO A 191 24.73 6.56 -9.73
CA PRO A 191 23.37 6.14 -9.92
C PRO A 191 23.17 5.53 -11.32
N GLU A 192 23.25 4.20 -11.41
CA GLU A 192 23.11 3.41 -12.64
C GLU A 192 21.72 3.56 -13.30
N TYR A 193 20.79 4.32 -12.70
CA TYR A 193 19.51 4.64 -13.35
C TYR A 193 19.69 5.41 -14.67
N LEU A 194 20.86 6.04 -14.90
CA LEU A 194 21.21 6.64 -16.18
C LEU A 194 21.52 5.59 -17.26
N THR A 195 22.06 4.43 -16.88
CA THR A 195 22.53 3.37 -17.79
C THR A 195 21.58 2.19 -17.90
N MET A 196 20.57 2.07 -17.03
CA MET A 196 19.49 1.11 -17.23
C MET A 196 18.72 1.51 -18.50
N THR A 197 19.11 0.86 -19.59
CA THR A 197 18.29 0.68 -20.79
C THR A 197 17.06 -0.15 -20.41
N SER A 198 16.07 -0.19 -21.29
CA SER A 198 14.75 -0.77 -21.10
C SER A 198 14.74 -2.30 -20.92
N ASP A 199 15.76 -2.85 -20.26
CA ASP A 199 15.96 -4.27 -20.06
C ASP A 199 14.80 -4.83 -19.24
N GLU A 200 14.29 -5.99 -19.64
CA GLU A 200 13.16 -6.62 -18.95
C GLU A 200 13.54 -7.13 -17.55
N ARG A 201 14.83 -7.00 -17.17
CA ARG A 201 15.41 -7.53 -15.95
C ARG A 201 14.96 -6.81 -14.68
N VAL A 202 14.85 -7.59 -13.61
CA VAL A 202 14.64 -7.17 -12.23
C VAL A 202 15.93 -7.43 -11.45
N VAL A 203 16.56 -6.35 -10.97
CA VAL A 203 17.83 -6.39 -10.26
C VAL A 203 17.64 -5.90 -8.83
N ILE A 204 18.14 -6.66 -7.85
CA ILE A 204 18.24 -6.24 -6.44
C ILE A 204 19.66 -5.78 -6.14
N ARG A 205 19.78 -4.70 -5.37
CA ARG A 205 21.04 -4.20 -4.83
C ARG A 205 20.94 -4.03 -3.32
N PHE A 206 21.95 -4.51 -2.60
CA PHE A 206 22.15 -4.23 -1.18
C PHE A 206 23.51 -3.53 -1.00
N TYR A 207 23.51 -2.29 -0.51
CA TYR A 207 24.74 -1.51 -0.38
C TYR A 207 24.74 -0.55 0.80
N PHE A 208 25.91 -0.08 1.17
CA PHE A 208 26.13 0.92 2.22
C PHE A 208 26.76 2.20 1.64
N ASP A 209 26.09 3.34 1.83
CA ASP A 209 26.60 4.65 1.44
C ASP A 209 27.08 5.43 2.67
N SER A 210 28.40 5.53 2.82
CA SER A 210 29.07 6.21 3.94
C SER A 210 29.03 7.75 3.86
N THR A 211 28.59 8.31 2.73
CA THR A 211 28.51 9.77 2.51
C THR A 211 27.22 10.38 3.06
N LYS A 212 26.21 9.55 3.30
CA LYS A 212 24.91 9.96 3.83
C LYS A 212 24.87 9.88 5.34
N SER A 213 23.82 10.45 5.91
CA SER A 213 23.48 10.23 7.31
C SER A 213 22.08 9.66 7.39
N ASP A 214 21.89 8.70 8.29
CA ASP A 214 20.56 8.20 8.58
C ASP A 214 19.73 9.25 9.34
N LYS A 215 18.45 8.94 9.55
CA LYS A 215 17.53 9.83 10.29
C LYS A 215 17.86 9.98 11.79
N TYR A 216 18.80 9.20 12.31
CA TYR A 216 19.29 9.24 13.69
C TYR A 216 20.63 10.01 13.81
N GLY A 217 21.18 10.48 12.69
CA GLY A 217 22.44 11.21 12.64
C GLY A 217 23.68 10.31 12.58
N ASN A 218 23.51 9.00 12.45
CA ASN A 218 24.64 8.10 12.23
C ASN A 218 25.23 8.36 10.85
N LYS A 219 26.55 8.25 10.74
CA LYS A 219 27.24 8.35 9.45
C LYS A 219 27.05 7.05 8.68
N GLY A 220 26.46 7.17 7.51
CA GLY A 220 26.18 6.09 6.58
C GLY A 220 24.72 5.64 6.58
N VAL A 221 24.27 5.09 5.45
CA VAL A 221 22.92 4.55 5.27
C VAL A 221 22.99 3.23 4.50
N PHE A 222 22.24 2.23 4.95
CA PHE A 222 22.03 0.97 4.24
C PHE A 222 20.86 1.10 3.27
N PHE A 223 21.04 0.61 2.04
CA PHE A 223 20.03 0.61 0.99
C PHE A 223 19.80 -0.80 0.50
N ILE A 224 18.53 -1.20 0.41
CA ILE A 224 18.11 -2.39 -0.29
C ILE A 224 17.07 -1.94 -1.32
N GLU A 225 17.43 -2.04 -2.59
CA GLU A 225 16.61 -1.55 -3.71
C GLU A 225 16.37 -2.66 -4.72
N ALA A 226 15.17 -2.69 -5.31
CA ALA A 226 14.88 -3.50 -6.48
C ALA A 226 14.43 -2.61 -7.63
N THR A 227 15.03 -2.81 -8.81
CA THR A 227 14.74 -2.02 -10.01
C THR A 227 14.39 -2.93 -11.16
N GLY A 228 13.34 -2.58 -11.90
CA GLY A 228 12.95 -3.27 -13.13
C GLY A 228 11.64 -2.71 -13.71
N PRO A 229 11.07 -3.37 -14.74
CA PRO A 229 9.75 -3.03 -15.26
C PRO A 229 8.69 -3.07 -14.16
N TRP A 230 7.78 -2.09 -14.12
CA TRP A 230 6.83 -1.93 -13.02
C TRP A 230 5.98 -3.19 -12.78
N HIS A 231 5.44 -3.78 -13.84
CA HIS A 231 4.64 -5.01 -13.75
C HIS A 231 5.39 -6.22 -13.17
N ARG A 232 6.73 -6.26 -13.21
CA ARG A 232 7.55 -7.31 -12.60
C ARG A 232 8.00 -6.94 -11.19
N VAL A 233 8.56 -5.74 -11.02
CA VAL A 233 9.16 -5.33 -9.74
C VAL A 233 8.11 -5.03 -8.66
N THR A 234 6.86 -4.77 -9.02
CA THR A 234 5.77 -4.56 -8.02
C THR A 234 5.63 -5.77 -7.07
N TRP A 235 5.85 -6.99 -7.53
CA TRP A 235 5.76 -8.23 -6.75
C TRP A 235 6.83 -8.33 -5.65
N LEU A 236 7.88 -7.52 -5.72
CA LEU A 236 8.94 -7.47 -4.73
C LEU A 236 8.62 -6.62 -3.50
N GLU A 237 7.55 -5.82 -3.50
CA GLU A 237 7.21 -4.98 -2.34
C GLU A 237 7.11 -5.81 -1.05
N THR A 238 6.33 -6.89 -1.08
CA THR A 238 6.12 -7.74 0.09
C THR A 238 7.24 -8.77 0.24
N SER A 239 7.72 -9.36 -0.85
CA SER A 239 8.77 -10.39 -0.83
C SER A 239 10.13 -9.87 -0.34
N LEU A 240 10.54 -8.65 -0.71
CA LEU A 240 11.77 -8.04 -0.18
C LEU A 240 11.67 -7.80 1.32
N MET A 241 10.57 -7.18 1.74
CA MET A 241 10.34 -6.85 3.14
C MET A 241 10.32 -8.12 4.00
N GLN A 242 9.64 -9.16 3.53
CA GLN A 242 9.57 -10.42 4.22
C GLN A 242 10.92 -11.14 4.26
N CYS A 243 11.70 -11.11 3.18
CA CYS A 243 13.05 -11.68 3.15
C CYS A 243 13.94 -11.07 4.24
N VAL A 244 13.96 -9.74 4.32
CA VAL A 244 14.78 -9.02 5.30
C VAL A 244 14.24 -9.19 6.73
N TYR A 245 12.91 -9.10 6.91
CA TYR A 245 12.27 -9.28 8.20
C TYR A 245 12.52 -10.68 8.77
N GLU A 246 12.27 -11.74 7.98
CA GLU A 246 12.42 -13.12 8.41
C GLU A 246 13.88 -13.45 8.74
N THR A 247 14.82 -13.01 7.90
CA THR A 247 16.25 -13.20 8.15
C THR A 247 16.69 -12.54 9.46
N THR A 248 16.23 -11.31 9.70
CA THR A 248 16.55 -10.57 10.92
C THR A 248 15.92 -11.21 12.15
N LEU A 249 14.64 -11.62 12.05
CA LEU A 249 13.95 -12.34 13.12
C LEU A 249 14.74 -13.58 13.53
N ARG A 250 15.10 -14.43 12.57
CA ARG A 250 15.84 -15.69 12.80
C ARG A 250 17.20 -15.45 13.42
N HIS A 251 17.90 -14.40 13.00
CA HIS A 251 19.18 -14.00 13.58
C HIS A 251 19.06 -13.64 15.06
N GLU A 252 17.94 -13.01 15.46
CA GLU A 252 17.71 -12.55 16.83
C GLU A 252 17.11 -13.62 17.75
N LEU A 253 16.57 -14.72 17.21
CA LEU A 253 15.95 -15.76 18.03
C LEU A 253 16.95 -16.33 19.05
N THR A 254 16.49 -16.41 20.30
CA THR A 254 17.20 -17.06 21.41
C THR A 254 16.60 -18.41 21.79
N VAL A 255 15.51 -18.79 21.13
CA VAL A 255 14.79 -20.05 21.26
C VAL A 255 14.74 -20.73 19.89
N SER A 256 14.32 -21.99 19.82
CA SER A 256 14.13 -22.64 18.52
C SER A 256 13.06 -21.91 17.69
N TYR A 257 13.09 -22.07 16.37
CA TYR A 257 12.05 -21.48 15.53
C TYR A 257 10.66 -22.01 15.88
N TYR A 258 10.53 -23.29 16.23
CA TYR A 258 9.25 -23.88 16.64
C TYR A 258 8.75 -23.37 17.99
N ASP A 259 9.63 -23.15 18.98
CA ASP A 259 9.22 -22.52 20.25
C ASP A 259 8.71 -21.08 20.02
N TRP A 260 9.40 -20.35 19.14
CA TRP A 260 8.95 -19.02 18.72
C TRP A 260 7.61 -19.08 17.97
N LEU A 261 7.46 -20.05 17.06
CA LEU A 261 6.26 -20.24 16.25
C LEU A 261 5.03 -20.53 17.11
N ASP A 262 5.16 -21.44 18.08
CA ASP A 262 4.07 -21.76 19.01
C ASP A 262 3.68 -20.54 19.85
N SER A 263 4.67 -19.79 20.33
CA SER A 263 4.44 -18.54 21.05
C SER A 263 3.75 -17.48 20.18
N ALA A 264 4.14 -17.38 18.91
CA ALA A 264 3.52 -16.46 17.94
C ALA A 264 2.07 -16.85 17.64
N LEU A 265 1.79 -18.13 17.40
CA LEU A 265 0.45 -18.64 17.16
C LEU A 265 -0.46 -18.49 18.39
N PHE A 266 0.09 -18.65 19.59
CA PHE A 266 -0.65 -18.34 20.82
C PHE A 266 -1.06 -16.86 20.90
N ARG A 267 -0.15 -15.93 20.55
CA ARG A 267 -0.48 -14.50 20.48
C ARG A 267 -1.49 -14.20 19.35
N THR A 268 -1.40 -14.88 18.21
CA THR A 268 -2.43 -14.84 17.16
C THR A 268 -3.79 -15.26 17.70
N ALA A 269 -3.87 -16.36 18.47
CA ALA A 269 -5.11 -16.83 19.07
C ALA A 269 -5.75 -15.77 19.99
N LYS A 270 -4.95 -15.10 20.82
CA LYS A 270 -5.42 -13.97 21.65
C LYS A 270 -5.97 -12.82 20.81
N SER A 271 -5.29 -12.44 19.73
CA SER A 271 -5.76 -11.40 18.80
C SER A 271 -7.06 -11.77 18.11
N ILE A 272 -7.22 -13.04 17.71
CA ILE A 272 -8.46 -13.58 17.15
C ILE A 272 -9.59 -13.51 18.18
N CYS A 273 -9.36 -13.95 19.42
CA CYS A 273 -10.34 -13.86 20.50
C CYS A 273 -10.73 -12.41 20.79
N PHE A 274 -9.77 -11.48 20.82
CA PHE A 274 -10.05 -10.06 21.02
C PHE A 274 -10.90 -9.49 19.88
N SER A 275 -10.58 -9.80 18.61
CA SER A 275 -11.40 -9.45 17.45
C SER A 275 -12.84 -9.93 17.63
N TYR A 276 -13.00 -11.19 18.00
CA TYR A 276 -14.31 -11.80 18.21
C TYR A 276 -15.11 -11.08 19.31
N LEU A 277 -14.48 -10.79 20.46
CA LEU A 277 -15.10 -10.04 21.54
C LEU A 277 -15.52 -8.63 21.10
N VAL A 278 -14.67 -7.93 20.35
CA VAL A 278 -14.97 -6.58 19.83
C VAL A 278 -16.18 -6.59 18.90
N GLN A 279 -16.32 -7.60 18.04
CA GLN A 279 -17.50 -7.77 17.18
C GLN A 279 -18.79 -7.99 17.99
N GLY A 280 -18.69 -8.44 19.24
CA GLY A 280 -19.83 -8.58 20.16
C GLY A 280 -20.28 -7.27 20.82
N THR A 281 -19.52 -6.18 20.68
CA THR A 281 -19.81 -4.90 21.34
C THR A 281 -20.91 -4.11 20.63
N LYS A 282 -21.54 -3.16 21.34
CA LYS A 282 -22.64 -2.34 20.81
C LYS A 282 -22.22 -1.31 19.75
N GLY A 283 -20.93 -0.94 19.70
CA GLY A 283 -20.44 0.19 18.90
C GLY A 283 -20.36 -0.07 17.38
N GLY A 284 -20.30 -1.33 16.99
CA GLY A 284 -20.16 -1.76 15.60
C GLY A 284 -19.62 -3.18 15.54
N LYS A 285 -19.86 -3.86 14.41
CA LYS A 285 -19.37 -5.23 14.16
C LYS A 285 -18.33 -5.21 13.04
N PRO A 286 -17.16 -4.57 13.23
CA PRO A 286 -16.23 -4.41 12.13
C PRO A 286 -15.72 -5.81 11.70
N PHE A 287 -15.86 -6.14 10.42
CA PHE A 287 -15.39 -7.43 9.89
C PHE A 287 -13.86 -7.44 9.77
N PRO A 288 -13.16 -8.44 10.36
CA PRO A 288 -11.72 -8.54 10.23
C PRO A 288 -11.31 -9.02 8.84
N ALA A 289 -10.18 -8.50 8.39
CA ALA A 289 -9.42 -8.93 7.24
C ALA A 289 -7.98 -9.24 7.69
N LEU A 290 -7.53 -10.46 7.44
CA LEU A 290 -6.19 -10.90 7.80
C LEU A 290 -5.19 -10.40 6.73
N PHE A 291 -4.43 -9.35 7.03
CA PHE A 291 -3.47 -8.76 6.09
C PHE A 291 -2.06 -9.34 6.31
N THR A 292 -1.84 -10.55 5.82
CA THR A 292 -0.63 -11.36 6.01
C THR A 292 0.30 -11.31 4.82
N GLY A 293 1.61 -11.24 5.07
CA GLY A 293 2.63 -11.44 4.04
C GLY A 293 3.81 -10.48 4.11
N ARG A 294 3.65 -9.33 4.79
CA ARG A 294 4.64 -8.26 4.79
C ARG A 294 5.65 -8.30 5.94
N ARG A 295 5.23 -8.75 7.12
CA ARG A 295 6.01 -8.77 8.38
C ARG A 295 5.59 -9.99 9.18
N THR A 296 6.06 -11.16 8.77
CA THR A 296 5.66 -12.45 9.35
C THR A 296 6.89 -13.31 9.61
N GLY A 297 6.80 -14.32 10.47
CA GLY A 297 7.94 -15.19 10.74
C GLY A 297 8.29 -16.20 9.65
N GLY A 298 7.76 -16.03 8.44
CA GLY A 298 8.01 -16.92 7.32
C GLY A 298 6.78 -17.72 6.90
N ARG A 299 7.00 -18.63 5.95
CA ARG A 299 5.92 -19.34 5.24
C ARG A 299 5.12 -20.26 6.14
N LEU A 300 5.81 -21.01 7.00
CA LEU A 300 5.18 -21.93 7.95
C LEU A 300 4.19 -21.18 8.86
N PHE A 301 4.63 -20.07 9.44
CA PHE A 301 3.75 -19.21 10.24
C PHE A 301 2.54 -18.70 9.45
N ILE A 302 2.71 -18.21 8.21
CA ILE A 302 1.59 -17.73 7.38
C ILE A 302 0.55 -18.83 7.14
N LEU A 303 0.97 -20.06 6.83
CA LEU A 303 0.05 -21.18 6.58
C LEU A 303 -0.74 -21.51 7.85
N LEU A 304 -0.07 -21.71 8.98
CA LEU A 304 -0.71 -22.05 10.25
C LEU A 304 -1.61 -20.92 10.77
N GLN A 305 -1.18 -19.67 10.62
CA GLN A 305 -1.97 -18.49 10.99
C GLN A 305 -3.26 -18.41 10.16
N ASN A 306 -3.19 -18.63 8.85
CA ASN A 306 -4.37 -18.59 7.97
C ASN A 306 -5.32 -19.76 8.28
N LEU A 307 -4.79 -20.94 8.61
CA LEU A 307 -5.58 -22.10 9.04
C LEU A 307 -6.33 -21.81 10.34
N MET A 308 -5.63 -21.33 11.39
CA MET A 308 -6.23 -20.98 12.68
C MET A 308 -7.29 -19.88 12.53
N PHE A 309 -6.99 -18.85 11.73
CA PHE A 309 -7.92 -17.76 11.46
C PHE A 309 -9.20 -18.28 10.77
N ALA A 310 -9.05 -19.17 9.78
CA ALA A 310 -10.17 -19.77 9.06
C ALA A 310 -11.06 -20.65 9.92
N ASP A 311 -10.44 -21.50 10.74
CA ASP A 311 -11.13 -22.37 11.70
C ASP A 311 -11.98 -21.58 12.70
N THR A 312 -11.48 -20.43 13.12
CA THR A 312 -12.19 -19.62 14.11
C THR A 312 -13.40 -18.91 13.51
N PHE A 313 -13.24 -18.27 12.34
CA PHE A 313 -14.31 -17.47 11.72
C PHE A 313 -15.25 -18.25 10.79
N THR A 314 -14.90 -19.48 10.39
CA THR A 314 -15.75 -20.36 9.57
C THR A 314 -16.34 -21.51 10.39
N SER A 315 -15.50 -22.26 11.09
CA SER A 315 -15.89 -23.52 11.76
C SER A 315 -16.46 -23.31 13.17
N GLY A 316 -16.40 -22.08 13.69
CA GLY A 316 -16.98 -21.73 14.98
C GLY A 316 -16.20 -22.27 16.19
N LEU A 317 -14.91 -22.56 16.04
CA LEU A 317 -14.01 -23.07 17.09
C LEU A 317 -13.74 -22.06 18.23
N VAL A 318 -14.48 -20.96 18.33
CA VAL A 318 -14.27 -19.94 19.37
C VAL A 318 -14.74 -20.47 20.73
N PRO A 319 -13.90 -20.45 21.78
CA PRO A 319 -14.31 -20.77 23.15
C PRO A 319 -15.41 -19.83 23.64
N LYS A 320 -16.29 -20.33 24.52
CA LYS A 320 -17.25 -19.46 25.21
C LYS A 320 -16.51 -18.50 26.16
N PRO A 321 -16.98 -17.25 26.33
CA PRO A 321 -16.46 -16.35 27.36
C PRO A 321 -16.49 -16.98 28.75
N LEU A 322 -15.52 -16.62 29.61
CA LEU A 322 -15.36 -17.17 30.96
C LEU A 322 -16.58 -16.94 31.88
N ASP A 323 -17.32 -15.86 31.67
CA ASP A 323 -18.50 -15.53 32.46
C ASP A 323 -19.74 -16.33 32.05
N GLY A 324 -19.60 -17.25 31.08
CA GLY A 324 -20.69 -18.05 30.54
C GLY A 324 -21.74 -17.22 29.79
N SER A 325 -21.54 -15.90 29.66
CA SER A 325 -22.40 -15.07 28.86
C SER A 325 -22.25 -15.51 27.41
N MET A 326 -23.34 -16.04 26.85
CA MET A 326 -23.47 -16.06 25.41
C MET A 326 -23.41 -14.59 24.99
N ILE A 327 -22.50 -14.25 24.09
CA ILE A 327 -22.70 -13.05 23.29
C ILE A 327 -23.94 -13.37 22.44
N ASP A 328 -25.13 -13.14 22.98
CA ASP A 328 -26.43 -13.47 22.38
C ASP A 328 -26.61 -12.82 20.99
N SER A 329 -25.77 -11.83 20.67
CA SER A 329 -25.71 -11.21 19.35
C SER A 329 -25.02 -12.05 18.26
N PHE A 330 -24.50 -13.24 18.60
CA PHE A 330 -23.87 -14.19 17.67
C PHE A 330 -24.65 -15.48 17.46
N SER A 331 -25.50 -15.91 18.40
CA SER A 331 -26.47 -17.01 18.15
C SER A 331 -27.54 -16.62 17.14
N SER A 332 -27.74 -15.31 16.92
CA SER A 332 -28.59 -14.73 15.88
C SER A 332 -27.91 -14.59 14.51
N ILE A 333 -26.60 -14.82 14.42
CA ILE A 333 -25.89 -14.89 13.14
C ILE A 333 -26.13 -16.29 12.58
N LEU A 334 -27.09 -16.40 11.66
CA LEU A 334 -27.48 -17.65 11.02
C LEU A 334 -26.24 -18.43 10.55
N PRO A 335 -26.25 -19.79 10.64
CA PRO A 335 -25.24 -20.62 9.98
C PRO A 335 -25.03 -20.16 8.53
N GLY A 336 -23.78 -19.83 8.18
CA GLY A 336 -23.42 -19.35 6.83
C GLY A 336 -23.21 -17.83 6.69
N GLN A 337 -23.46 -17.01 7.72
CA GLN A 337 -23.07 -15.60 7.67
C GLN A 337 -21.56 -15.40 7.88
N GLN A 338 -20.93 -14.69 6.94
CA GLN A 338 -19.50 -14.41 6.90
C GLN A 338 -19.05 -13.58 8.12
N LYS A 339 -18.19 -14.13 8.99
CA LYS A 339 -17.68 -13.45 10.20
C LYS A 339 -16.38 -12.66 9.99
N CYS A 340 -15.75 -12.79 8.82
CA CYS A 340 -14.56 -12.05 8.42
C CYS A 340 -14.54 -11.83 6.91
N LEU A 341 -13.89 -10.78 6.43
CA LEU A 341 -13.80 -10.49 4.99
C LEU A 341 -12.91 -11.50 4.25
N GLY A 342 -11.79 -11.87 4.86
CA GLY A 342 -10.90 -12.91 4.34
C GLY A 342 -9.43 -12.69 4.68
N THR A 343 -8.52 -13.19 3.84
CA THR A 343 -7.06 -13.03 3.98
C THR A 343 -6.45 -12.30 2.79
N SER A 344 -5.35 -11.58 2.93
CA SER A 344 -4.63 -11.04 1.78
C SER A 344 -3.76 -12.06 1.06
N SER A 345 -3.39 -13.17 1.72
CA SER A 345 -2.44 -14.15 1.18
C SER A 345 -3.10 -15.07 0.15
N CYS A 346 -2.67 -14.92 -1.10
CA CYS A 346 -3.19 -15.71 -2.22
C CYS A 346 -2.62 -17.13 -2.26
N ASP A 347 -1.31 -17.29 -2.09
CA ASP A 347 -0.67 -18.60 -2.09
C ASP A 347 -1.07 -19.44 -0.88
N SER A 348 -1.20 -18.85 0.32
CA SER A 348 -1.70 -19.57 1.49
C SER A 348 -3.09 -20.13 1.25
N ASN A 349 -3.99 -19.32 0.65
CA ASN A 349 -5.30 -19.79 0.25
C ASN A 349 -5.24 -20.94 -0.77
N TYR A 350 -4.42 -20.82 -1.81
CA TYR A 350 -4.25 -21.88 -2.81
C TYR A 350 -3.71 -23.17 -2.19
N ILE A 351 -2.65 -23.09 -1.38
CA ILE A 351 -2.00 -24.24 -0.77
C ILE A 351 -2.95 -24.96 0.20
N LEU A 352 -3.52 -24.22 1.14
CA LEU A 352 -4.42 -24.80 2.13
C LEU A 352 -5.63 -25.44 1.43
N THR A 353 -6.33 -24.70 0.56
CA THR A 353 -7.59 -25.21 -0.01
C THR A 353 -7.42 -26.21 -1.15
N GLN A 354 -6.50 -25.97 -2.09
CA GLN A 354 -6.37 -26.79 -3.31
C GLN A 354 -5.35 -27.92 -3.18
N LYS A 355 -4.33 -27.76 -2.33
CA LYS A 355 -3.26 -28.76 -2.19
C LYS A 355 -3.39 -29.60 -0.93
N LEU A 356 -3.84 -29.00 0.17
CA LEU A 356 -3.93 -29.70 1.44
C LEU A 356 -5.36 -30.13 1.81
N GLY A 357 -6.38 -29.55 1.17
CA GLY A 357 -7.80 -29.80 1.50
C GLY A 357 -8.23 -29.17 2.83
N LEU A 358 -7.51 -28.14 3.27
CA LEU A 358 -7.67 -27.46 4.55
C LEU A 358 -8.40 -26.12 4.38
N PRO A 359 -9.11 -25.64 5.43
CA PRO A 359 -9.84 -24.40 5.34
C PRO A 359 -8.90 -23.20 5.24
N CYS A 360 -9.28 -22.24 4.39
CA CYS A 360 -8.69 -20.91 4.34
C CYS A 360 -9.74 -19.93 3.83
N HIS A 361 -9.72 -18.70 4.33
CA HIS A 361 -10.60 -17.68 3.80
C HIS A 361 -10.21 -17.23 2.39
N PRO A 362 -11.17 -16.72 1.59
CA PRO A 362 -10.87 -16.23 0.26
C PRO A 362 -9.89 -15.04 0.31
N PRO A 363 -9.06 -14.87 -0.72
CA PRO A 363 -8.20 -13.69 -0.84
C PRO A 363 -9.01 -12.39 -0.89
N ILE A 364 -8.54 -11.33 -0.26
CA ILE A 364 -9.10 -9.97 -0.26
C ILE A 364 -8.00 -8.91 -0.31
N GLY A 365 -8.31 -7.73 -0.83
CA GLY A 365 -7.35 -6.65 -0.94
C GLY A 365 -7.97 -5.35 -1.45
N THR A 366 -7.30 -4.25 -1.17
CA THR A 366 -7.59 -2.91 -1.75
C THR A 366 -6.63 -2.64 -2.92
N ASN A 367 -6.60 -1.43 -3.48
CA ASN A 367 -5.36 -0.99 -4.14
C ASN A 367 -4.34 -0.49 -3.10
N ALA A 368 -3.12 -0.21 -3.53
CA ALA A 368 -2.02 0.26 -2.69
C ALA A 368 -1.51 1.64 -3.13
N HIS A 369 -0.71 2.26 -2.26
CA HIS A 369 -0.13 3.58 -2.51
C HIS A 369 0.78 3.64 -3.73
N GLU A 370 1.46 2.54 -4.09
CA GLU A 370 2.40 2.51 -5.21
C GLU A 370 1.76 3.00 -6.52
N MET A 371 0.48 2.70 -6.78
CA MET A 371 -0.19 3.15 -8.01
C MET A 371 -0.27 4.66 -8.11
N ARG A 372 -0.64 5.32 -7.02
CA ARG A 372 -0.75 6.79 -6.92
C ARG A 372 0.61 7.46 -6.90
N MET A 373 1.57 6.83 -6.22
CA MET A 373 2.95 7.26 -6.19
C MET A 373 3.56 7.26 -7.60
N VAL A 374 3.45 6.15 -8.33
CA VAL A 374 4.00 6.04 -9.70
C VAL A 374 3.23 6.92 -10.67
N SER A 375 1.89 6.95 -10.60
CA SER A 375 1.07 7.79 -11.49
C SER A 375 1.30 9.29 -11.28
N SER A 376 1.62 9.74 -10.06
CA SER A 376 1.95 11.14 -9.80
C SER A 376 3.21 11.61 -10.53
N ILE A 377 4.09 10.68 -10.93
CA ILE A 377 5.26 11.01 -11.75
C ILE A 377 4.87 11.08 -13.23
N MET A 378 4.10 10.11 -13.70
CA MET A 378 3.67 10.02 -15.10
C MET A 378 2.74 11.17 -15.51
N TYR A 379 1.89 11.59 -14.58
CA TYR A 379 0.87 12.62 -14.77
C TYR A 379 1.12 13.86 -13.90
N ALA A 380 2.38 14.13 -13.56
CA ALA A 380 2.76 15.22 -12.67
C ALA A 380 2.24 16.61 -13.11
N HIS A 381 2.07 16.80 -14.43
CA HIS A 381 1.54 18.02 -15.01
C HIS A 381 0.06 18.27 -14.66
N LEU A 382 -0.73 17.21 -14.49
CA LEU A 382 -2.14 17.34 -14.08
C LEU A 382 -2.27 17.82 -12.63
N ASP A 383 -1.26 17.52 -11.82
CA ASP A 383 -1.17 18.05 -10.48
C ASP A 383 -0.74 19.53 -10.50
N GLN A 384 -0.25 20.13 -11.59
CA GLN A 384 0.06 21.57 -11.62
C GLN A 384 -1.18 22.46 -11.89
N ASN A 385 -2.34 22.09 -11.35
CA ASN A 385 -3.57 22.87 -11.46
C ASN A 385 -3.65 23.98 -10.40
N ILE A 386 -4.38 25.05 -10.72
CA ILE A 386 -4.55 26.23 -9.85
C ILE A 386 -5.20 25.89 -8.50
N GLN A 387 -5.95 24.78 -8.43
CA GLN A 387 -6.62 24.32 -7.21
C GLN A 387 -5.72 23.45 -6.32
N GLY A 388 -4.52 23.08 -6.77
CA GLY A 388 -3.62 22.19 -6.04
C GLY A 388 -4.19 20.77 -5.84
N LEU A 389 -5.18 20.34 -6.62
CA LEU A 389 -5.84 19.04 -6.49
C LEU A 389 -4.98 17.90 -7.04
N PRO A 390 -4.91 16.72 -6.39
CA PRO A 390 -4.10 15.60 -6.87
C PRO A 390 -4.82 14.80 -7.98
N LEU A 391 -4.97 15.40 -9.16
CA LEU A 391 -5.71 14.81 -10.29
C LEU A 391 -5.08 13.51 -10.80
N SER A 392 -3.75 13.37 -10.67
CA SER A 392 -3.04 12.12 -11.00
C SER A 392 -3.53 10.91 -10.19
N GLN A 393 -4.00 11.13 -8.97
CA GLN A 393 -4.57 10.08 -8.11
C GLN A 393 -5.99 9.71 -8.53
N ILE A 394 -6.79 10.70 -8.92
CA ILE A 394 -8.16 10.47 -9.37
C ILE A 394 -8.19 9.64 -10.65
N ILE A 395 -7.28 9.92 -11.58
CA ILE A 395 -7.16 9.17 -12.83
C ILE A 395 -6.80 7.72 -12.56
N VAL A 396 -5.81 7.46 -11.71
CA VAL A 396 -5.39 6.07 -11.46
C VAL A 396 -6.42 5.27 -10.67
N ASP A 397 -7.17 5.91 -9.76
CA ASP A 397 -8.30 5.29 -9.08
C ASP A 397 -9.49 5.02 -10.01
N TYR A 398 -9.73 5.92 -10.96
CA TYR A 398 -10.70 5.68 -12.03
C TYR A 398 -10.31 4.50 -12.91
N LEU A 399 -9.05 4.41 -13.33
CA LEU A 399 -8.54 3.26 -14.08
C LEU A 399 -8.66 1.96 -13.27
N TYR A 400 -8.39 2.01 -11.96
CA TYR A 400 -8.60 0.87 -11.06
C TYR A 400 -10.06 0.44 -11.02
N TYR A 401 -10.98 1.39 -10.87
CA TYR A 401 -12.41 1.11 -10.94
C TYR A 401 -12.79 0.46 -12.28
N LEU A 402 -12.39 1.06 -13.41
CA LEU A 402 -12.71 0.55 -14.75
C LEU A 402 -12.22 -0.88 -15.00
N HIS A 403 -10.96 -1.15 -14.65
CA HIS A 403 -10.32 -2.41 -14.99
C HIS A 403 -10.62 -3.54 -14.00
N VAL A 404 -11.04 -3.21 -12.79
CA VAL A 404 -11.26 -4.19 -11.70
C VAL A 404 -12.73 -4.23 -11.30
N TRP A 405 -13.28 -3.12 -10.80
CA TRP A 405 -14.54 -3.11 -10.06
C TRP A 405 -15.79 -2.93 -10.92
N ASN A 406 -15.69 -2.17 -12.01
CA ASN A 406 -16.77 -2.05 -12.98
C ASN A 406 -17.13 -3.42 -13.59
N LYS A 407 -16.12 -4.26 -13.81
CA LYS A 407 -16.30 -5.63 -14.32
C LYS A 407 -16.95 -6.57 -13.31
N THR A 408 -16.78 -6.31 -12.01
CA THR A 408 -17.37 -7.09 -10.92
C THR A 408 -18.72 -6.53 -10.44
N GLY A 409 -19.21 -5.43 -11.04
CA GLY A 409 -20.52 -4.85 -10.77
C GLY A 409 -20.65 -4.10 -9.43
N GLY A 410 -19.54 -3.66 -8.83
CA GLY A 410 -19.54 -3.05 -7.49
C GLY A 410 -18.70 -1.77 -7.39
N PRO A 411 -18.92 -0.94 -6.36
CA PRO A 411 -18.04 0.19 -6.07
C PRO A 411 -16.68 -0.32 -5.53
N GLY A 412 -15.60 0.39 -5.86
CA GLY A 412 -14.23 -0.06 -5.54
C GLY A 412 -13.70 0.50 -4.21
N PRO A 413 -12.73 -0.16 -3.56
CA PRO A 413 -12.01 0.43 -2.44
C PRO A 413 -11.09 1.55 -2.93
N ALA A 414 -10.82 2.52 -2.04
CA ALA A 414 -9.91 3.62 -2.31
C ALA A 414 -8.96 3.86 -1.14
N LEU A 415 -7.82 4.49 -1.40
CA LEU A 415 -6.76 4.77 -0.43
C LEU A 415 -6.39 6.26 -0.52
N PRO A 416 -7.19 7.13 0.12
CA PRO A 416 -7.20 8.56 -0.15
C PRO A 416 -6.02 9.32 0.47
N ASP A 417 -5.23 8.71 1.36
CA ASP A 417 -4.23 9.40 2.17
C ASP A 417 -2.85 9.53 1.49
N THR A 418 -2.67 9.13 0.22
CA THR A 418 -1.33 9.17 -0.43
C THR A 418 -0.68 10.56 -0.37
N VAL A 419 -1.44 11.62 -0.69
CA VAL A 419 -1.01 13.02 -0.49
C VAL A 419 -1.94 13.79 0.44
N GLY A 420 -2.72 13.06 1.24
CA GLY A 420 -3.71 13.59 2.19
C GLY A 420 -5.16 13.37 1.74
N THR A 421 -5.95 12.78 2.63
CA THR A 421 -7.36 12.46 2.41
C THR A 421 -8.20 13.69 2.05
N PRO A 422 -8.05 14.87 2.70
CA PRO A 422 -8.84 16.05 2.33
C PRO A 422 -8.65 16.47 0.87
N ALA A 423 -7.40 16.42 0.37
CA ALA A 423 -7.09 16.82 -0.99
C ALA A 423 -7.62 15.80 -2.01
N PHE A 424 -7.49 14.51 -1.70
CA PHE A 424 -8.06 13.44 -2.52
C PHE A 424 -9.59 13.53 -2.59
N MET A 425 -10.26 13.65 -1.44
CA MET A 425 -11.72 13.68 -1.38
C MET A 425 -12.31 14.89 -2.11
N LYS A 426 -11.68 16.06 -1.98
CA LYS A 426 -12.03 17.24 -2.76
C LYS A 426 -11.93 16.96 -4.27
N ALA A 427 -10.81 16.40 -4.72
CA ALA A 427 -10.65 16.05 -6.13
C ALA A 427 -11.67 14.99 -6.58
N ALA A 428 -11.94 13.97 -5.75
CA ALA A 428 -12.91 12.92 -6.06
C ALA A 428 -14.36 13.43 -6.16
N GLU A 429 -14.70 14.51 -5.46
CA GLU A 429 -16.00 15.19 -5.56
C GLU A 429 -16.14 15.99 -6.86
N PHE A 430 -15.08 16.67 -7.32
CA PHE A 430 -15.15 17.57 -8.47
C PHE A 430 -15.08 16.88 -9.83
N ILE A 431 -14.46 15.70 -9.91
CA ILE A 431 -14.24 15.01 -11.18
C ILE A 431 -15.40 14.08 -11.49
N THR A 432 -16.18 14.39 -12.53
CA THR A 432 -17.20 13.52 -13.10
C THR A 432 -16.64 12.68 -14.25
N PHE A 433 -17.21 11.49 -14.43
CA PHE A 433 -16.88 10.58 -15.53
C PHE A 433 -18.05 10.45 -16.50
N GLY A 434 -17.77 9.98 -17.72
CA GLY A 434 -18.78 9.85 -18.77
C GLY A 434 -19.80 8.72 -18.54
N PRO A 435 -20.79 8.59 -19.45
CA PRO A 435 -21.90 7.66 -19.31
C PRO A 435 -21.51 6.18 -19.29
N ASP A 436 -20.29 5.83 -19.71
CA ASP A 436 -19.80 4.46 -19.72
C ASP A 436 -19.66 3.85 -18.31
N VAL A 437 -19.56 4.69 -17.28
CA VAL A 437 -19.56 4.29 -15.88
C VAL A 437 -20.83 4.71 -15.14
N ALA A 438 -21.87 5.10 -15.89
CA ALA A 438 -23.13 5.51 -15.33
C ALA A 438 -23.69 4.41 -14.43
N LYS A 439 -24.05 4.78 -13.21
CA LYS A 439 -24.73 3.85 -12.31
C LYS A 439 -26.09 3.50 -12.90
N LYS A 440 -26.34 2.21 -13.06
CA LYS A 440 -27.65 1.68 -13.44
C LYS A 440 -28.34 1.15 -12.20
N ASP A 441 -29.65 1.35 -12.11
CA ASP A 441 -30.47 0.67 -11.12
C ASP A 441 -30.63 -0.83 -11.46
N PRO A 442 -31.24 -1.65 -10.59
CA PRO A 442 -31.50 -3.06 -10.91
C PRO A 442 -32.35 -3.29 -12.16
N ALA A 443 -33.14 -2.29 -12.58
CA ALA A 443 -33.94 -2.32 -13.80
C ALA A 443 -33.14 -1.86 -15.05
N GLY A 444 -31.86 -1.51 -14.88
CA GLY A 444 -30.96 -1.08 -15.94
C GLY A 444 -31.05 0.42 -16.29
N ALA A 445 -31.89 1.20 -15.60
CA ALA A 445 -32.05 2.62 -15.85
C ALA A 445 -30.86 3.42 -15.27
N VAL A 446 -30.35 4.37 -16.04
CA VAL A 446 -29.24 5.23 -15.63
C VAL A 446 -29.68 6.17 -14.51
N ILE A 447 -29.18 5.95 -13.29
CA ILE A 447 -29.44 6.79 -12.10
C ILE A 447 -28.62 8.08 -12.18
N ASN A 448 -27.35 7.97 -12.58
CA ASN A 448 -26.47 9.12 -12.75
C ASN A 448 -25.60 8.91 -14.00
N PRO A 449 -25.83 9.68 -15.08
CA PRO A 449 -25.05 9.55 -16.30
C PRO A 449 -23.61 10.06 -16.14
N ASN A 450 -23.33 10.88 -15.13
CA ASN A 450 -22.00 11.44 -14.91
C ASN A 450 -21.58 11.32 -13.43
N PRO A 451 -21.27 10.11 -12.95
CA PRO A 451 -20.89 9.92 -11.56
C PRO A 451 -19.53 10.56 -11.26
N THR A 452 -19.36 11.05 -10.05
CA THR A 452 -18.06 11.50 -9.54
C THR A 452 -17.25 10.31 -9.04
N LEU A 453 -15.92 10.44 -8.90
CA LEU A 453 -15.13 9.36 -8.29
C LEU A 453 -15.63 9.05 -6.89
N LEU A 454 -16.00 10.07 -6.13
CA LEU A 454 -16.55 9.91 -4.79
C LEU A 454 -17.74 8.95 -4.76
N GLN A 455 -18.60 8.99 -5.78
CA GLN A 455 -19.76 8.09 -5.89
C GLN A 455 -19.38 6.67 -6.30
N LEU A 456 -18.20 6.45 -6.88
CA LEU A 456 -17.68 5.13 -7.28
C LEU A 456 -16.90 4.43 -6.15
N ILE A 457 -16.54 5.17 -5.09
CA ILE A 457 -15.82 4.65 -3.92
C ILE A 457 -16.80 3.89 -3.01
N GLY A 458 -16.57 2.60 -2.83
CA GLY A 458 -17.37 1.72 -1.99
C GLY A 458 -16.81 1.53 -0.59
N LEU A 459 -15.49 1.59 -0.46
CA LEU A 459 -14.79 1.32 0.80
C LEU A 459 -13.45 2.08 0.86
N PRO A 460 -13.44 3.37 1.24
CA PRO A 460 -12.23 4.10 1.49
C PRO A 460 -11.57 3.55 2.76
N ARG A 461 -10.25 3.35 2.66
CA ARG A 461 -9.40 2.73 3.67
C ARG A 461 -8.56 3.80 4.35
N GLN A 462 -8.64 3.84 5.68
CA GLN A 462 -7.77 4.65 6.54
C GLN A 462 -6.45 3.93 6.75
N ASP A 463 -5.36 4.46 6.17
CA ASP A 463 -3.99 3.90 6.28
C ASP A 463 -2.97 4.91 6.84
N SER A 464 -3.45 6.05 7.36
CA SER A 464 -2.70 6.98 8.21
C SER A 464 -3.62 7.97 8.92
N GLY A 465 -3.11 8.62 9.97
CA GLY A 465 -3.85 9.64 10.74
C GLY A 465 -4.80 9.03 11.77
N GLU A 466 -5.54 9.88 12.48
CA GLU A 466 -6.46 9.43 13.54
C GLU A 466 -7.78 8.90 12.96
N LEU A 467 -8.31 7.81 13.55
CA LEU A 467 -9.54 7.16 13.09
C LEU A 467 -10.74 8.11 13.02
N GLN A 468 -10.89 9.01 14.00
CA GLN A 468 -11.99 10.00 13.99
C GLN A 468 -11.79 11.05 12.91
N GLN A 469 -10.57 11.56 12.76
CA GLN A 469 -10.25 12.60 11.79
C GLN A 469 -10.52 12.13 10.37
N PHE A 470 -10.25 10.86 10.08
CA PHE A 470 -10.60 10.24 8.81
C PHE A 470 -12.12 10.30 8.57
N LEU A 471 -12.94 9.80 9.50
CA LEU A 471 -14.41 9.83 9.39
C LEU A 471 -14.96 11.25 9.26
N ASP A 472 -14.46 12.19 10.06
CA ASP A 472 -14.86 13.60 9.99
C ASP A 472 -14.54 14.18 8.61
N THR A 473 -13.40 13.80 8.03
CA THR A 473 -13.02 14.23 6.68
C THR A 473 -13.94 13.62 5.63
N MET A 474 -14.22 12.32 5.70
CA MET A 474 -15.17 11.65 4.81
C MET A 474 -16.56 12.32 4.86
N GLY A 475 -17.06 12.60 6.07
CA GLY A 475 -18.34 13.26 6.29
C GLY A 475 -18.39 14.71 5.75
N LYS A 476 -17.29 15.47 5.85
CA LYS A 476 -17.19 16.83 5.28
C LYS A 476 -17.43 16.87 3.77
N PHE A 477 -17.06 15.82 3.05
CA PHE A 477 -17.30 15.67 1.61
C PHE A 477 -18.57 14.90 1.28
N GLY A 478 -19.45 14.67 2.27
CA GLY A 478 -20.74 14.00 2.06
C GLY A 478 -20.64 12.50 1.81
N TYR A 479 -19.50 11.86 2.12
CA TYR A 479 -19.39 10.41 2.02
C TYR A 479 -20.15 9.72 3.15
N THR A 480 -21.11 8.88 2.78
CA THR A 480 -21.97 8.12 3.73
C THR A 480 -21.83 6.61 3.59
N GLY A 481 -20.87 6.14 2.78
CA GLY A 481 -20.62 4.72 2.55
C GLY A 481 -19.87 4.03 3.69
N LEU A 482 -19.54 2.76 3.47
CA LEU A 482 -18.80 1.94 4.42
C LEU A 482 -17.34 2.39 4.50
N THR A 483 -16.68 2.24 5.65
CA THR A 483 -15.26 2.60 5.82
C THR A 483 -14.44 1.44 6.36
N MET A 484 -13.14 1.44 6.04
CA MET A 484 -12.18 0.44 6.49
C MET A 484 -11.06 1.06 7.31
N ALA A 485 -10.76 0.52 8.49
CA ALA A 485 -9.56 0.87 9.25
C ALA A 485 -8.42 -0.09 8.91
N SER A 486 -7.20 0.38 8.68
CA SER A 486 -6.05 -0.52 8.46
C SER A 486 -4.81 -0.24 9.30
N GLU A 487 -4.78 0.86 10.05
CA GLU A 487 -3.77 1.08 11.10
C GLU A 487 -4.19 0.45 12.44
N ILE A 488 -4.58 -0.83 12.41
CA ILE A 488 -4.88 -1.60 13.61
C ILE A 488 -3.60 -2.26 14.12
N ASP A 489 -2.98 -1.63 15.11
CA ASP A 489 -1.70 -2.03 15.70
C ASP A 489 -1.79 -2.38 17.20
N THR A 490 -2.94 -2.16 17.84
CA THR A 490 -3.18 -2.41 19.27
C THR A 490 -4.62 -2.86 19.53
N THR A 491 -4.88 -3.41 20.71
CA THR A 491 -6.25 -3.70 21.18
C THR A 491 -7.09 -2.43 21.29
N GLY A 492 -6.48 -1.32 21.70
CA GLY A 492 -7.14 -0.01 21.82
C GLY A 492 -7.62 0.52 20.48
N THR A 493 -6.77 0.50 19.45
CA THR A 493 -7.12 0.97 18.10
C THR A 493 -8.23 0.14 17.45
N LEU A 494 -8.26 -1.17 17.68
CA LEU A 494 -9.35 -2.02 17.18
C LEU A 494 -10.67 -1.73 17.90
N PHE A 495 -10.63 -1.61 19.22
CA PHE A 495 -11.83 -1.27 20.00
C PHE A 495 -12.36 0.12 19.61
N GLU A 496 -11.49 1.10 19.44
CA GLU A 496 -11.85 2.44 18.95
C GLU A 496 -12.48 2.40 17.55
N ALA A 497 -11.92 1.62 16.61
CA ALA A 497 -12.49 1.47 15.28
C ALA A 497 -13.92 0.91 15.33
N ALA A 498 -14.17 -0.07 16.22
CA ALA A 498 -15.50 -0.61 16.46
C ALA A 498 -16.44 0.45 17.06
N GLU A 499 -16.03 1.19 18.09
CA GLU A 499 -16.83 2.26 18.71
C GLU A 499 -17.20 3.38 17.73
N LYS A 500 -16.32 3.64 16.76
CA LYS A 500 -16.55 4.64 15.71
C LYS A 500 -17.40 4.14 14.53
N GLY A 501 -17.82 2.87 14.55
CA GLY A 501 -18.69 2.31 13.52
C GLY A 501 -17.99 2.02 12.18
N TYR A 502 -16.67 1.75 12.18
CA TYR A 502 -16.02 1.24 10.98
C TYR A 502 -16.68 -0.08 10.56
N PHE A 503 -16.89 -0.27 9.24
CA PHE A 503 -17.54 -1.47 8.73
C PHE A 503 -16.62 -2.69 8.79
N CYS A 504 -15.33 -2.48 8.54
CA CYS A 504 -14.34 -3.53 8.54
C CYS A 504 -12.97 -2.98 8.89
N TYR A 505 -12.02 -3.90 9.11
CA TYR A 505 -10.64 -3.53 9.33
C TYR A 505 -9.69 -4.59 8.77
N GLY A 506 -8.53 -4.15 8.32
CA GLY A 506 -7.46 -5.03 7.85
C GLY A 506 -6.25 -4.90 8.74
N ALA A 507 -5.77 -6.00 9.30
CA ALA A 507 -4.65 -5.97 10.22
C ALA A 507 -3.64 -7.07 9.92
N GLY A 508 -2.37 -6.68 9.85
CA GLY A 508 -1.25 -7.61 9.71
C GLY A 508 -0.53 -7.79 11.03
N GLY A 509 0.06 -6.71 11.55
CA GLY A 509 0.78 -6.73 12.83
C GLY A 509 -0.10 -7.11 14.02
N PHE A 510 -1.40 -6.81 13.96
CA PHE A 510 -2.33 -7.22 15.02
C PHE A 510 -2.58 -8.72 15.11
N PHE A 511 -2.60 -9.42 13.98
CA PHE A 511 -2.80 -10.87 13.95
C PHE A 511 -1.49 -11.65 13.81
N GLY A 512 -0.40 -10.98 13.42
CA GLY A 512 0.94 -11.52 13.19
C GLY A 512 1.61 -12.02 14.47
N ASP A 513 2.93 -11.84 14.59
CA ASP A 513 3.65 -12.20 15.81
C ASP A 513 3.03 -11.56 17.07
N SER A 514 2.41 -10.38 16.93
CA SER A 514 1.61 -9.67 17.92
C SER A 514 2.31 -9.46 19.26
N GLU A 515 3.64 -9.53 19.27
CA GLU A 515 4.46 -9.44 20.48
C GLU A 515 4.26 -8.07 21.15
N LYS A 516 4.29 -7.01 20.33
CA LYS A 516 3.99 -5.61 20.72
C LYS A 516 2.63 -5.44 21.43
N ILE A 517 1.68 -6.34 21.21
CA ILE A 517 0.30 -6.21 21.70
C ILE A 517 0.11 -6.96 23.02
N TRP A 518 0.67 -8.17 23.10
CA TRP A 518 0.42 -9.08 24.21
C TRP A 518 1.54 -9.08 25.25
N GLU A 519 2.77 -8.73 24.88
CA GLU A 519 3.92 -8.76 25.79
C GLU A 519 4.34 -7.35 26.22
N SER A 520 4.01 -7.00 27.45
CA SER A 520 4.43 -5.72 28.02
C SER A 520 5.94 -5.71 28.28
N GLY A 521 6.66 -4.86 27.55
CA GLY A 521 8.08 -4.63 27.79
C GLY A 521 9.03 -5.54 27.01
N SER A 522 8.53 -6.37 26.10
CA SER A 522 9.42 -7.10 25.19
C SER A 522 10.20 -6.08 24.33
N ARG A 523 11.53 -6.25 24.34
CA ARG A 523 12.42 -5.57 23.38
C ARG A 523 12.40 -6.27 22.03
N SER A 524 11.99 -7.54 22.02
CA SER A 524 12.00 -8.41 20.86
C SER A 524 10.96 -7.95 19.82
N ASN A 525 11.45 -7.78 18.59
CA ASN A 525 10.69 -7.63 17.35
C ASN A 525 9.83 -6.37 17.16
N LYS A 526 10.40 -5.19 17.44
CA LYS A 526 9.94 -3.94 16.81
C LYS A 526 10.49 -3.74 15.39
N LEU A 527 10.75 -4.83 14.66
CA LEU A 527 11.25 -4.79 13.29
C LEU A 527 10.24 -4.03 12.41
N SER A 528 10.58 -2.77 12.16
CA SER A 528 9.75 -1.82 11.44
C SER A 528 10.45 -1.46 10.16
N MET A 529 9.77 -1.70 9.05
CA MET A 529 10.25 -1.40 7.73
C MET A 529 9.06 -1.19 6.80
N ALA A 530 9.31 -0.58 5.64
CA ALA A 530 8.36 -0.54 4.55
C ALA A 530 9.09 -0.58 3.22
N VAL A 531 8.45 -1.14 2.21
CA VAL A 531 8.93 -1.06 0.82
C VAL A 531 8.03 -0.13 0.05
N LYS A 532 8.61 0.80 -0.69
CA LYS A 532 7.86 1.82 -1.44
C LYS A 532 8.58 2.14 -2.76
N PRO A 533 7.85 2.57 -3.81
CA PRO A 533 8.48 3.19 -4.96
C PRO A 533 9.27 4.41 -4.49
N VAL A 534 10.55 4.46 -4.86
CA VAL A 534 11.44 5.60 -4.58
C VAL A 534 11.87 6.30 -5.85
N ARG A 535 11.78 5.63 -7.01
CA ARG A 535 12.17 6.19 -8.31
C ARG A 535 11.29 5.64 -9.41
N VAL A 536 10.94 6.50 -10.36
CA VAL A 536 10.19 6.13 -11.56
C VAL A 536 10.93 6.69 -12.77
N VAL A 537 11.14 5.84 -13.77
CA VAL A 537 11.80 6.19 -15.02
C VAL A 537 10.92 5.74 -16.18
N PHE A 538 10.61 6.63 -17.11
CA PHE A 538 9.81 6.32 -18.30
C PHE A 538 10.16 7.27 -19.46
N THR A 539 9.71 6.98 -20.67
CA THR A 539 9.87 7.86 -21.83
C THR A 539 8.55 8.55 -22.13
N THR A 540 8.58 9.85 -22.40
CA THR A 540 7.37 10.60 -22.77
C THR A 540 7.48 11.23 -24.15
N SER A 541 6.37 11.33 -24.88
CA SER A 541 6.28 12.10 -26.13
C SER A 541 6.07 13.60 -25.89
N VAL A 542 5.77 14.02 -24.65
CA VAL A 542 5.40 15.39 -24.30
C VAL A 542 6.21 15.94 -23.11
N PRO A 543 7.56 15.93 -23.19
CA PRO A 543 8.43 16.32 -22.07
C PRO A 543 8.20 17.77 -21.62
N THR A 544 7.74 18.65 -22.52
CA THR A 544 7.47 20.06 -22.22
C THR A 544 6.43 20.25 -21.10
N LEU A 545 5.45 19.34 -20.96
CA LEU A 545 4.44 19.39 -19.90
C LEU A 545 5.02 19.14 -18.51
N LEU A 546 6.18 18.48 -18.43
CA LEU A 546 6.82 18.09 -17.17
C LEU A 546 7.92 19.08 -16.74
N LYS A 547 8.22 20.09 -17.58
CA LYS A 547 9.28 21.06 -17.31
C LYS A 547 8.93 21.93 -16.10
N GLY A 548 9.86 22.04 -15.16
CA GLY A 548 9.71 22.90 -13.98
C GLY A 548 9.01 22.24 -12.78
N ILE A 549 8.61 20.97 -12.89
CA ILE A 549 8.02 20.24 -11.77
C ILE A 549 9.13 19.79 -10.80
N PRO A 550 9.11 20.16 -9.51
CA PRO A 550 10.26 19.99 -8.61
C PRO A 550 10.74 18.55 -8.37
N TYR A 551 9.87 17.57 -8.54
CA TYR A 551 10.14 16.15 -8.30
C TYR A 551 10.30 15.34 -9.60
N VAL A 552 10.41 16.02 -10.74
CA VAL A 552 10.60 15.42 -12.06
C VAL A 552 11.81 16.06 -12.74
N SER A 553 12.62 15.25 -13.39
CA SER A 553 13.73 15.70 -14.23
C SER A 553 13.64 15.06 -15.61
N ILE A 554 13.85 15.87 -16.65
CA ILE A 554 13.86 15.42 -18.04
C ILE A 554 15.33 15.23 -18.43
N LEU A 555 15.65 14.01 -18.82
CA LEU A 555 16.96 13.59 -19.30
C LEU A 555 16.98 13.58 -20.84
N THR A 556 18.15 13.33 -21.42
CA THR A 556 18.33 13.19 -22.88
C THR A 556 17.39 12.12 -23.46
N GLY A 557 16.86 12.36 -24.66
CA GLY A 557 15.99 11.41 -25.36
C GLY A 557 14.56 11.31 -24.80
N ASN A 558 14.05 12.39 -24.19
CA ASN A 558 12.74 12.46 -23.54
C ASN A 558 12.52 11.43 -22.40
N LYS A 559 13.62 10.89 -21.88
CA LYS A 559 13.60 10.03 -20.69
C LYS A 559 13.32 10.90 -19.48
N VAL A 560 12.37 10.51 -18.66
CA VAL A 560 11.95 11.21 -17.45
C VAL A 560 12.38 10.39 -16.25
N VAL A 561 12.92 11.04 -15.22
CA VAL A 561 13.10 10.47 -13.90
C VAL A 561 12.31 11.28 -12.89
N GLY A 562 11.56 10.62 -12.01
CA GLY A 562 10.83 11.29 -10.95
C GLY A 562 10.90 10.54 -9.62
N PHE A 563 10.66 11.30 -8.55
CA PHE A 563 10.80 10.85 -7.17
C PHE A 563 9.43 10.89 -6.49
N PRO A 564 8.70 9.76 -6.48
CA PRO A 564 7.35 9.72 -5.91
C PRO A 564 7.35 9.98 -4.41
N VAL A 565 6.25 10.56 -3.92
CA VAL A 565 6.09 10.94 -2.51
C VAL A 565 4.79 10.37 -1.94
N LYS A 566 4.85 9.79 -0.73
CA LYS A 566 3.68 9.52 0.12
C LYS A 566 3.75 10.43 1.33
N LEU A 567 2.77 11.32 1.49
CA LEU A 567 2.65 12.22 2.63
C LEU A 567 1.88 11.57 3.78
N GLY A 568 0.73 10.94 3.51
CA GLY A 568 -0.19 10.49 4.55
C GLY A 568 -1.04 11.63 5.15
N ASP A 569 -1.93 11.24 6.05
CA ASP A 569 -2.71 12.16 6.89
C ASP A 569 -2.00 12.53 8.19
N ALA A 570 -1.01 11.73 8.60
CA ALA A 570 -0.23 12.01 9.79
C ALA A 570 0.47 13.38 9.72
N SER A 571 0.51 14.06 10.86
CA SER A 571 1.20 15.35 11.02
C SER A 571 2.72 15.21 11.09
N ASP A 572 3.23 14.01 11.32
CA ASP A 572 4.65 13.71 11.50
C ASP A 572 5.41 13.67 10.16
N PRO A 573 6.31 14.63 9.88
CA PRO A 573 7.12 14.63 8.67
C PRO A 573 8.04 13.42 8.55
N ALA A 574 8.36 12.72 9.65
CA ALA A 574 9.19 11.52 9.62
C ALA A 574 8.50 10.34 8.93
N LYS A 575 7.16 10.36 8.80
CA LYS A 575 6.37 9.34 8.09
C LYS A 575 6.32 9.54 6.57
N VAL A 576 6.84 10.67 6.07
CA VAL A 576 6.88 10.93 4.62
C VAL A 576 7.78 9.92 3.93
N SER A 577 7.23 9.26 2.91
CA SER A 577 8.01 8.42 2.01
C SER A 577 8.59 9.24 0.88
N ILE A 578 9.89 9.10 0.69
CA ILE A 578 10.64 9.71 -0.40
C ILE A 578 11.97 8.99 -0.56
N ASP A 579 12.58 9.06 -1.74
CA ASP A 579 13.90 8.50 -1.99
C ASP A 579 14.96 9.12 -1.06
N ARG A 580 15.55 8.26 -0.21
CA ARG A 580 16.63 8.64 0.72
C ARG A 580 17.98 8.79 0.01
N ASN A 581 18.07 8.37 -1.26
CA ASN A 581 19.22 8.68 -2.10
C ASN A 581 19.29 10.16 -2.52
N LEU A 582 18.22 10.94 -2.33
CA LEU A 582 18.25 12.38 -2.57
C LEU A 582 19.10 13.11 -1.52
N SER A 583 19.55 14.32 -1.87
CA SER A 583 20.19 15.22 -0.90
C SER A 583 19.18 15.66 0.16
N SER A 584 19.65 15.93 1.38
CA SER A 584 18.80 16.41 2.47
C SER A 584 18.01 17.67 2.11
N ASP A 585 18.61 18.56 1.32
CA ASP A 585 17.94 19.78 0.83
C ASP A 585 16.82 19.46 -0.16
N MET A 586 17.05 18.53 -1.09
CA MET A 586 16.03 18.12 -2.04
C MET A 586 14.87 17.42 -1.34
N VAL A 587 15.16 16.52 -0.38
CA VAL A 587 14.13 15.89 0.46
C VAL A 587 13.30 16.96 1.16
N LYS A 588 13.94 17.90 1.84
CA LYS A 588 13.26 18.98 2.55
C LYS A 588 12.38 19.83 1.62
N ASN A 589 12.89 20.19 0.45
CA ASN A 589 12.15 21.00 -0.53
C ASN A 589 10.91 20.27 -1.05
N LEU A 590 11.04 18.97 -1.36
CA LEU A 590 9.91 18.15 -1.82
C LEU A 590 8.87 17.95 -0.73
N VAL A 591 9.28 17.65 0.50
CA VAL A 591 8.37 17.54 1.64
C VAL A 591 7.59 18.85 1.84
N ASN A 592 8.29 19.99 1.84
CA ASN A 592 7.66 21.30 1.98
C ASN A 592 6.68 21.61 0.84
N PHE A 593 7.02 21.25 -0.40
CA PHE A 593 6.14 21.41 -1.55
C PHE A 593 4.81 20.65 -1.37
N PHE A 594 4.87 19.36 -1.01
CA PHE A 594 3.67 18.55 -0.79
C PHE A 594 2.86 18.99 0.44
N ILE A 595 3.53 19.39 1.53
CA ILE A 595 2.85 19.93 2.72
C ILE A 595 2.14 21.24 2.40
N ALA A 596 2.80 22.17 1.69
CA ALA A 596 2.19 23.44 1.30
C ALA A 596 0.94 23.22 0.46
N ARG A 597 0.98 22.24 -0.45
CA ARG A 597 -0.14 21.84 -1.29
C ARG A 597 -1.29 21.23 -0.48
N LYS A 598 -1.00 20.28 0.42
CA LYS A 598 -2.01 19.71 1.34
C LYS A 598 -2.70 20.81 2.13
N ASN A 599 -1.93 21.72 2.73
CA ASN A 599 -2.44 22.84 3.52
C ASN A 599 -3.24 23.84 2.69
N TYR A 600 -2.86 24.08 1.43
CA TYR A 600 -3.59 24.96 0.52
C TYR A 600 -5.01 24.42 0.29
N VAL A 601 -5.12 23.13 -0.02
CA VAL A 601 -6.43 22.49 -0.25
C VAL A 601 -7.31 22.52 1.00
N GLU A 602 -6.72 22.32 2.18
CA GLU A 602 -7.44 22.35 3.47
C GLU A 602 -7.95 23.76 3.81
N LYS A 603 -7.17 24.81 3.54
CA LYS A 603 -7.54 26.21 3.82
C LYS A 603 -8.59 26.75 2.85
N ASP A 604 -8.50 26.39 1.57
CA ASP A 604 -9.34 26.97 0.51
C ASP A 604 -10.74 26.31 0.39
N ASN A 605 -11.12 25.48 1.37
CA ASN A 605 -12.49 24.94 1.49
C ASN A 605 -13.55 26.01 1.81
N MET A 606 -13.16 27.27 2.04
CA MET A 606 -14.09 28.35 2.37
C MET A 606 -14.57 29.21 1.18
N ARG A 607 -14.08 29.04 -0.06
CA ARG A 607 -14.36 29.99 -1.16
C ARG A 607 -14.68 29.40 -2.55
N PHE A 608 -14.97 28.11 -2.67
CA PHE A 608 -15.31 27.53 -3.96
C PHE A 608 -16.77 27.79 -4.36
N ASN A 609 -16.98 28.71 -5.32
CA ASN A 609 -18.24 28.78 -6.05
C ASN A 609 -18.39 27.50 -6.89
N LYS A 610 -19.52 26.79 -6.73
CA LYS A 610 -19.90 25.52 -7.38
C LYS A 610 -20.04 25.59 -8.93
N ARG A 611 -19.17 26.30 -9.65
CA ARG A 611 -19.08 26.15 -11.10
C ARG A 611 -18.27 24.89 -11.39
N THR A 612 -18.98 23.81 -11.67
CA THR A 612 -18.47 22.50 -12.05
C THR A 612 -17.50 22.64 -13.23
N ALA A 613 -16.21 22.41 -13.00
CA ALA A 613 -15.24 22.33 -14.08
C ALA A 613 -15.40 20.98 -14.78
N SER A 614 -16.01 20.97 -15.97
CA SER A 614 -16.03 19.77 -16.81
C SER A 614 -14.62 19.48 -17.29
N ILE A 615 -14.14 18.28 -17.00
CA ILE A 615 -12.75 17.87 -17.19
C ILE A 615 -12.36 17.64 -18.66
N THR A 616 -13.33 17.70 -19.56
CA THR A 616 -13.14 17.49 -21.00
C THR A 616 -12.12 18.47 -21.62
N SER A 617 -11.94 19.67 -21.06
CA SER A 617 -10.97 20.66 -21.58
C SER A 617 -9.51 20.38 -21.18
N LEU A 618 -9.26 19.60 -20.11
CA LEU A 618 -7.91 19.21 -19.68
C LEU A 618 -7.40 17.97 -20.41
N PHE A 619 -8.27 17.24 -21.09
CA PHE A 619 -7.97 15.98 -21.78
C PHE A 619 -7.90 16.11 -23.30
N ASN A 620 -7.31 17.19 -23.80
CA ASN A 620 -7.04 17.33 -25.23
C ASN A 620 -5.92 16.39 -25.73
N ASP A 621 -5.32 15.61 -24.83
CA ASP A 621 -4.29 14.64 -25.15
C ASP A 621 -4.84 13.50 -26.04
N SER A 622 -4.26 13.36 -27.23
CA SER A 622 -4.57 12.30 -28.18
C SER A 622 -4.43 10.89 -27.59
N LEU A 623 -3.68 10.73 -26.50
CA LEU A 623 -3.49 9.46 -25.79
C LEU A 623 -4.77 8.93 -25.12
N LEU A 624 -5.60 9.78 -24.52
CA LEU A 624 -6.85 9.33 -23.87
C LEU A 624 -7.94 8.99 -24.88
N ARG A 625 -7.89 9.58 -26.09
CA ARG A 625 -8.76 9.21 -27.22
C ARG A 625 -8.47 7.80 -27.77
N LYS A 626 -7.28 7.24 -27.52
CA LYS A 626 -6.88 5.89 -27.99
C LYS A 626 -7.33 4.76 -27.06
N LEU A 627 -7.85 5.07 -25.88
CA LEU A 627 -8.55 4.09 -25.04
C LEU A 627 -9.93 3.85 -25.65
N LYS A 628 -9.98 2.99 -26.69
CA LYS A 628 -11.25 2.64 -27.36
C LYS A 628 -12.17 1.89 -26.39
N PRO A 629 -13.45 2.27 -26.27
CA PRO A 629 -14.44 1.41 -25.66
C PRO A 629 -14.56 0.09 -26.44
N VAL A 630 -14.75 -1.01 -25.71
CA VAL A 630 -15.15 -2.30 -26.27
C VAL A 630 -16.55 -2.11 -26.89
N PRO A 631 -16.78 -2.47 -28.16
CA PRO A 631 -18.05 -2.17 -28.82
C PRO A 631 -19.21 -2.94 -28.16
N LEU A 632 -20.29 -2.23 -27.83
CA LEU A 632 -21.54 -2.82 -27.36
C LEU A 632 -22.33 -3.42 -28.54
N PRO A 633 -23.13 -4.49 -28.32
CA PRO A 633 -24.08 -4.98 -29.31
C PRO A 633 -25.23 -3.97 -29.52
N PRO A 634 -25.84 -3.90 -30.72
CA PRO A 634 -26.84 -2.88 -31.03
C PRO A 634 -28.22 -3.30 -30.54
N TYR A 635 -28.88 -2.53 -29.66
CA TYR A 635 -30.34 -2.62 -29.52
C TYR A 635 -31.04 -1.28 -29.23
N VAL A 636 -31.83 -0.90 -30.25
CA VAL A 636 -33.18 -0.29 -30.32
C VAL A 636 -33.54 0.95 -29.49
N LYS A 637 -33.82 2.04 -30.23
CA LYS A 637 -34.48 3.29 -29.83
C LYS A 637 -35.99 3.08 -29.62
N ASN A 638 -36.56 3.69 -28.58
CA ASN A 638 -37.79 4.51 -28.67
C ASN A 638 -38.20 5.08 -27.30
N SER A 639 -38.19 6.42 -27.16
CA SER A 639 -39.33 7.22 -26.69
C SER A 639 -38.92 8.70 -26.48
N LYS A 640 -39.77 9.60 -26.99
CA LYS A 640 -39.65 11.08 -26.93
C LYS A 640 -40.21 11.63 -25.62
N PHE A 641 -39.57 12.64 -25.02
CA PHE A 641 -40.14 13.63 -24.08
C PHE A 641 -39.28 14.91 -24.09
N PRO A 642 -39.79 16.07 -23.61
CA PRO A 642 -39.61 17.36 -24.26
C PRO A 642 -38.51 18.22 -23.63
N THR A 643 -37.97 19.09 -24.46
CA THR A 643 -36.85 20.01 -24.23
C THR A 643 -37.23 21.18 -23.33
N GLY A 644 -36.56 21.29 -22.18
CA GLY A 644 -36.27 22.57 -21.52
C GLY A 644 -34.78 22.86 -21.72
N ASP A 645 -34.47 23.97 -22.37
CA ASP A 645 -33.11 24.32 -22.82
C ASP A 645 -32.13 24.54 -21.66
N TRP A 646 -31.38 23.49 -21.33
CA TRP A 646 -30.05 23.59 -20.76
C TRP A 646 -29.08 22.93 -21.73
N LYS A 647 -28.22 23.71 -22.37
CA LYS A 647 -27.12 23.18 -23.18
C LYS A 647 -26.09 22.53 -22.26
N MET A 648 -26.25 21.24 -22.00
CA MET A 648 -25.18 20.38 -21.51
C MET A 648 -24.35 19.91 -22.70
N PHE A 649 -23.05 20.18 -22.67
CA PHE A 649 -22.11 19.65 -23.65
C PHE A 649 -21.76 18.21 -23.29
N THR A 650 -21.94 17.28 -24.22
CA THR A 650 -21.44 15.91 -24.09
C THR A 650 -20.00 15.81 -24.61
N ILE A 651 -19.27 14.76 -24.20
CA ILE A 651 -17.90 14.48 -24.72
C ILE A 651 -17.93 14.28 -26.25
N GLN A 652 -19.03 13.76 -26.81
CA GLN A 652 -19.21 13.55 -28.24
C GLN A 652 -19.32 14.88 -29.01
N ASP A 653 -19.96 15.90 -28.43
CA ASP A 653 -20.16 17.23 -29.06
C ASP A 653 -18.86 18.03 -29.22
N LEU A 654 -17.79 17.65 -28.50
CA LEU A 654 -16.45 18.26 -28.57
C LEU A 654 -15.47 17.46 -29.44
N ILE A 655 -15.81 16.22 -29.81
CA ILE A 655 -14.97 15.35 -30.65
C ILE A 655 -15.12 15.69 -32.14
N GLU A 656 -16.19 16.36 -32.55
CA GLU A 656 -16.49 16.67 -33.97
C GLU A 656 -16.13 18.10 -34.43
N SER A 657 -15.50 18.93 -33.59
CA SER A 657 -15.06 20.27 -34.02
C SER A 657 -13.62 20.26 -34.57
N ARG A 658 -13.48 20.76 -35.81
CA ARG A 658 -12.24 20.83 -36.60
C ARG A 658 -11.13 21.66 -35.93
N PRO A 659 -9.85 21.43 -36.26
CA PRO A 659 -8.75 22.22 -35.70
C PRO A 659 -8.84 23.67 -36.20
N ILE A 660 -8.68 24.63 -35.29
CA ILE A 660 -8.46 26.04 -35.64
C ILE A 660 -6.97 26.19 -35.96
N GLU A 661 -6.67 26.56 -37.20
CA GLU A 661 -5.32 26.94 -37.63
C GLU A 661 -4.85 28.22 -36.92
N SER A 662 -3.55 28.22 -36.62
CA SER A 662 -2.72 29.29 -36.08
C SER A 662 -3.37 30.67 -35.86
N VAL A 663 -3.49 31.08 -34.60
CA VAL A 663 -3.60 32.49 -34.22
C VAL A 663 -2.23 32.96 -33.73
N THR A 664 -1.61 33.85 -34.51
CA THR A 664 -0.45 34.64 -34.10
C THR A 664 -0.87 35.59 -32.98
N ILE A 665 -0.25 35.49 -31.81
CA ILE A 665 -0.51 36.42 -30.70
C ILE A 665 0.48 37.59 -30.81
N GLU A 666 -0.05 38.77 -31.13
CA GLU A 666 0.67 40.03 -30.95
C GLU A 666 0.79 40.37 -29.46
N ASN A 667 1.99 40.84 -29.10
CA ASN A 667 2.36 41.31 -27.77
C ASN A 667 1.57 42.56 -27.38
N THR A 668 0.86 42.50 -26.26
CA THR A 668 0.54 43.70 -25.46
C THR A 668 0.73 43.44 -23.96
N ASN A 669 1.80 44.03 -23.44
CA ASN A 669 1.99 44.63 -22.11
C ASN A 669 1.64 43.82 -20.84
N ASN A 670 2.72 43.30 -20.25
CA ASN A 670 3.16 43.47 -18.85
C ASN A 670 2.17 44.04 -17.82
N GLU A 671 1.65 43.18 -16.94
CA GLU A 671 1.63 43.43 -15.50
C GLU A 671 2.05 42.14 -14.76
N GLY A 672 3.17 42.23 -14.06
CA GLY A 672 3.88 41.08 -13.49
C GLY A 672 3.41 40.69 -12.09
N LEU A 673 3.18 39.38 -11.89
CA LEU A 673 3.19 38.73 -10.58
C LEU A 673 4.62 38.23 -10.30
N ASN A 674 5.32 38.95 -9.43
CA ASN A 674 6.66 38.59 -8.97
C ASN A 674 6.63 37.37 -8.04
N TYR A 675 7.27 36.27 -8.46
CA TYR A 675 7.78 35.25 -7.54
C TYR A 675 9.20 35.65 -7.08
N PRO A 676 9.59 35.45 -5.81
CA PRO A 676 10.90 35.86 -5.33
C PRO A 676 11.99 34.90 -5.83
N THR A 677 12.78 35.36 -6.79
CA THR A 677 14.05 34.78 -7.20
C THR A 677 15.14 35.17 -6.20
N PHE A 678 15.73 34.18 -5.51
CA PHE A 678 16.93 34.39 -4.69
C PHE A 678 18.17 34.50 -5.59
N VAL A 679 18.71 35.71 -5.73
CA VAL A 679 20.04 35.95 -6.34
C VAL A 679 21.07 36.13 -5.23
N ARG A 680 22.14 35.32 -5.30
CA ARG A 680 23.37 35.45 -4.50
C ARG A 680 24.08 36.76 -4.85
N GLY A 681 24.23 37.65 -3.87
CA GLY A 681 25.10 38.82 -3.94
C GLY A 681 26.28 38.70 -2.97
N ASN A 682 27.48 38.55 -3.52
CA ASN A 682 28.75 38.72 -2.83
C ASN A 682 29.17 40.20 -2.86
N LYS A 683 29.72 40.70 -1.73
CA LYS A 683 30.55 41.92 -1.46
C LYS A 683 30.11 42.44 -0.08
N GLY A 684 30.93 42.48 0.96
CA GLY A 684 32.23 43.17 1.05
C GLY A 684 32.03 44.47 1.83
N GLY A 685 32.33 44.50 3.14
CA GLY A 685 32.20 45.71 3.95
C GLY A 685 32.57 45.54 5.42
N ARG A 686 33.75 46.05 5.80
CA ARG A 686 34.25 46.21 7.18
C ARG A 686 33.40 47.24 7.96
N ARG A 687 33.12 46.99 9.26
CA ARG A 687 33.37 47.94 10.39
C ARG A 687 33.01 47.36 11.78
N THR A 688 34.07 47.20 12.58
CA THR A 688 34.29 47.48 14.01
C THR A 688 33.16 47.61 15.07
N HIS A 689 33.44 46.95 16.21
CA HIS A 689 33.21 47.30 17.62
C HIS A 689 31.78 47.35 18.22
N LYS A 690 31.46 46.39 19.10
CA LYS A 690 31.52 46.57 20.58
C LYS A 690 31.12 45.27 21.30
N ARG A 691 32.03 44.70 22.09
CA ARG A 691 31.78 43.60 23.03
C ARG A 691 31.04 44.14 24.25
N ARG A 692 29.91 43.53 24.62
CA ARG A 692 29.35 43.58 25.99
C ARG A 692 29.07 42.16 26.46
N ARG A 693 29.89 41.72 27.42
CA ARG A 693 29.73 40.51 28.23
C ARG A 693 28.51 40.70 29.14
N ILE A 694 27.59 39.75 29.17
CA ILE A 694 26.66 39.56 30.30
C ILE A 694 26.76 38.10 30.73
N ASN A 695 27.37 37.90 31.90
CA ASN A 695 27.28 36.69 32.70
C ASN A 695 25.88 36.65 33.33
N ARG A 696 25.18 35.51 33.26
CA ARG A 696 24.14 35.19 34.24
C ARG A 696 24.24 33.74 34.71
N LYS A 697 24.49 33.67 36.03
CA LYS A 697 24.53 32.51 36.92
C LYS A 697 23.25 31.67 36.82
N LYS A 698 23.41 30.34 36.81
CA LYS A 698 22.34 29.40 37.18
C LYS A 698 22.39 29.18 38.68
N THR A 699 21.33 29.56 39.38
CA THR A 699 21.06 29.20 40.77
C THR A 699 20.28 27.89 40.82
N SER A 700 20.82 26.94 41.58
CA SER A 700 20.11 25.80 42.13
C SER A 700 19.03 26.26 43.11
N LYS A 701 17.85 25.63 43.12
CA LYS A 701 17.10 25.41 44.36
C LYS A 701 16.14 24.22 44.25
N ARG A 702 16.28 23.35 45.25
CA ARG A 702 15.48 22.18 45.60
C ARG A 702 14.29 22.62 46.48
N ARG A 703 13.25 21.77 46.49
CA ARG A 703 12.19 21.55 47.49
C ARG A 703 11.03 22.57 47.58
N ARG A 704 9.80 22.08 47.35
CA ARG A 704 9.04 21.32 48.36
C ARG A 704 8.47 20.06 47.74
#